data_AF-A0A2N6BAM9-F1
#
_entry.id   AF-A0A2N6BAM9-F1
#
_cell.length_a   1.000
_cell.length_b   1.000
_cell.length_c   1.000
_cell.angle_alpha   90.00
_cell.angle_beta   90.00
_cell.angle_gamma   90.00
#
_symmetry.space_group_name_H-M   'P 1'
#
loop_
_entity.id
_entity.type
_entity.pdbx_description
1 polymer ?
#
loop_
_entity_poly.entity_id
_entity_poly.type
_entity_poly.pdbx_seq_one_letter_code
_entity_poly.pdbx_strand_id
1 'polypeptide(L)'
;MKANKLVLMLCTTMAMGLVFAGCTSNLDSAGDISGAEVDLGTDELGRDYVGADTCISCHEGFSWSADDVAKYLEGVHVIHSDHISAANEPDGCLECHDPIGDGPTLEGYLDPVDVPEGGLSAVTCENCHGAGGEHYGTGPIPNPTPGAEVCGQCHDTLPESHLPFHPQGDTIYAKYTSSRHATGTVRGGAECSKCHSDEGARLYKDVDTLRGVELLVMPVEDASAIQCRTCHDPHSPFDLLEDEVESRRVVIASAQYATCVNCHMSPNADPANLDPDTTELLHHEDDYERLITDSHYDNPETLEVVEGYVLDPLNENVCLDCHDVHAVQNVSSFDDLTTINNQWASSAHGGFIGKVKGEVADYYENVLGEGGTTDQVIAIKDSGTNEELAPAWTHYPWTAEYRSSCARCHTSTGARAYMENPVDYDPLVDISYTNGAMSHISFVTNDESDEVIYNTSTRTDNLAGIQKEMLYCWACHADNSGNLRPVGAITEDYGNGAVVTYPDVNGSNVCMVCHIGREVGDVIKGDADADGVRSFINSHYLAAGGMVFAESGYEYPGENYQDVTYFEHDEIGTAALLGTGENGPCAGCHMSAESSHVFLPVEKDEEGTIIAVTATVCVTCHDGEHGPAFVTEGDPLDIAAAAEFLETEKEEYMMALELLKAALAEQGIIYASDYPYFFDGEGEDYLDWAAPYGFAGWKNTMGAAFNLNLLLHDPGGFAHNRYYAKGLIWDSIDFIDDGILNDSTDETITAYSGEVVPTYVADGALTYLGTSRPGDTSRPPLLP
;
A
#
# COMPACT_ATOMS: atom_id res chain seq x y z
N MET A 1 55.12 -12.07 57.28
CA MET A 1 54.95 -12.24 58.75
C MET A 1 53.45 -12.33 59.01
N LYS A 2 52.88 -13.54 59.14
CA LYS A 2 52.44 -14.15 60.42
C LYS A 2 51.71 -13.19 61.37
N ALA A 3 50.38 -13.16 61.24
CA ALA A 3 49.36 -13.60 62.22
C ALA A 3 49.43 -13.20 63.71
N ASN A 4 48.20 -13.03 64.25
CA ASN A 4 47.70 -13.16 65.64
C ASN A 4 47.48 -11.84 66.41
N LYS A 5 46.40 -11.61 67.18
CA LYS A 5 45.20 -12.36 67.64
C LYS A 5 44.27 -11.30 68.29
N LEU A 6 42.96 -11.23 68.02
CA LEU A 6 41.83 -11.94 68.67
C LEU A 6 41.52 -11.55 70.14
N VAL A 7 40.28 -11.06 70.35
CA VAL A 7 39.37 -11.08 71.54
C VAL A 7 39.50 -9.98 72.62
N LEU A 8 38.47 -9.12 72.72
CA LEU A 8 37.51 -9.16 73.84
C LEU A 8 36.18 -8.43 73.52
N MET A 9 35.10 -9.19 73.71
CA MET A 9 33.68 -8.86 73.67
C MET A 9 33.24 -7.95 74.85
N LEU A 10 32.03 -7.38 74.68
CA LEU A 10 31.11 -6.76 75.66
C LEU A 10 31.24 -5.25 75.89
N CYS A 11 30.47 -4.46 75.14
CA CYS A 11 29.27 -3.83 75.69
C CYS A 11 28.32 -3.40 74.55
N THR A 12 27.13 -3.94 74.67
CA THR A 12 25.94 -3.83 73.85
C THR A 12 25.27 -2.45 73.94
N THR A 13 24.51 -2.13 72.88
CA THR A 13 23.26 -1.34 72.88
C THR A 13 23.32 0.13 73.29
N MET A 14 23.47 1.01 72.31
CA MET A 14 22.61 2.19 72.03
C MET A 14 23.37 3.14 71.12
N ALA A 15 22.93 3.23 69.86
CA ALA A 15 23.04 4.38 68.95
C ALA A 15 23.11 3.88 67.50
N MET A 16 22.01 3.35 67.01
CA MET A 16 21.74 3.22 65.58
C MET A 16 20.30 3.68 65.40
N GLY A 17 20.15 5.00 65.38
CA GLY A 17 18.93 5.71 65.04
C GLY A 17 19.32 6.72 63.97
N LEU A 18 19.71 6.21 62.80
CA LEU A 18 19.78 6.97 61.57
C LEU A 18 18.73 6.37 60.64
N VAL A 19 17.94 7.29 60.09
CA VAL A 19 16.67 7.13 59.40
C VAL A 19 16.84 6.23 58.18
N PHE A 20 16.41 4.97 58.29
CA PHE A 20 15.83 4.23 57.18
C PHE A 20 14.33 4.47 57.29
N ALA A 21 13.78 5.37 56.48
CA ALA A 21 12.37 5.27 56.09
C ALA A 21 12.31 4.13 55.05
N GLY A 22 12.51 2.90 55.53
CA GLY A 22 12.25 1.70 54.75
C GLY A 22 10.80 1.32 55.01
N CYS A 23 10.02 1.17 53.96
CA CYS A 23 8.64 0.71 53.98
C CYS A 23 8.56 -0.55 54.84
N THR A 24 8.03 -0.42 56.06
CA THR A 24 7.68 -1.56 56.90
C THR A 24 6.27 -1.96 56.52
N SER A 25 6.08 -3.22 56.12
CA SER A 25 4.79 -3.84 55.82
C SER A 25 3.65 -3.28 56.69
N ASN A 26 2.61 -2.73 56.05
CA ASN A 26 1.35 -2.39 56.73
C ASN A 26 0.46 -3.63 56.97
N LEU A 27 1.06 -4.83 56.99
CA LEU A 27 0.39 -6.04 57.43
C LEU A 27 0.07 -5.89 58.91
N ASP A 28 -1.22 -5.89 59.22
CA ASP A 28 -1.64 -6.00 60.61
C ASP A 28 -1.28 -7.39 61.18
N SER A 29 -1.57 -7.63 62.46
CA SER A 29 -1.24 -8.91 63.09
C SER A 29 -2.09 -10.09 62.59
N ALA A 30 -3.10 -9.84 61.74
CA ALA A 30 -3.94 -10.83 61.08
C ALA A 30 -3.49 -11.11 59.64
N GLY A 31 -2.63 -10.26 59.06
CA GLY A 31 -2.15 -10.39 57.68
C GLY A 31 -2.90 -9.51 56.69
N ASP A 32 -3.75 -8.59 57.16
CA ASP A 32 -4.53 -7.71 56.30
C ASP A 32 -3.70 -6.48 55.88
N ILE A 33 -3.83 -6.08 54.61
CA ILE A 33 -3.17 -4.90 54.03
C ILE A 33 -3.95 -3.66 54.49
N SER A 34 -3.43 -2.91 55.47
CA SER A 34 -4.01 -1.60 55.79
C SER A 34 -3.48 -0.56 54.81
N GLY A 35 -4.21 -0.27 53.72
CA GLY A 35 -3.77 0.68 52.71
C GLY A 35 -4.83 1.14 51.71
N ALA A 36 -5.54 0.22 51.06
CA ALA A 36 -6.55 0.59 50.07
C ALA A 36 -7.84 1.06 50.76
N GLU A 37 -8.31 2.29 50.47
CA GLU A 37 -9.64 2.76 50.89
C GLU A 37 -10.78 2.04 50.16
N VAL A 38 -10.46 1.19 49.17
CA VAL A 38 -11.36 0.44 48.27
C VAL A 38 -10.99 -1.05 48.27
N ASP A 39 -11.98 -1.94 48.34
CA ASP A 39 -11.79 -3.40 48.19
C ASP A 39 -11.68 -3.73 46.69
N LEU A 40 -10.44 -3.89 46.21
CA LEU A 40 -10.10 -4.21 44.82
C LEU A 40 -10.14 -5.73 44.52
N GLY A 41 -10.45 -6.55 45.52
CA GLY A 41 -10.53 -8.00 45.38
C GLY A 41 -9.17 -8.70 45.30
N THR A 42 -9.19 -9.92 44.76
CA THR A 42 -8.03 -10.81 44.67
C THR A 42 -7.90 -11.40 43.28
N ASP A 43 -6.68 -11.74 42.88
CA ASP A 43 -6.46 -12.55 41.68
C ASP A 43 -6.94 -14.01 41.84
N GLU A 44 -6.78 -14.82 40.78
CA GLU A 44 -7.19 -16.23 40.77
C GLU A 44 -6.50 -17.10 41.83
N LEU A 45 -5.35 -16.67 42.35
CA LEU A 45 -4.60 -17.36 43.39
C LEU A 45 -4.92 -16.85 44.80
N GLY A 46 -5.82 -15.87 44.92
CA GLY A 46 -6.24 -15.28 46.18
C GLY A 46 -5.24 -14.26 46.74
N ARG A 47 -4.42 -13.64 45.89
CA ARG A 47 -3.52 -12.53 46.27
C ARG A 47 -4.27 -11.21 46.12
N ASP A 48 -4.19 -10.36 47.13
CA ASP A 48 -4.88 -9.08 47.15
C ASP A 48 -4.26 -8.08 46.17
N TYR A 49 -5.10 -7.33 45.47
CA TYR A 49 -4.70 -6.12 44.74
C TYR A 49 -4.48 -4.97 45.73
N VAL A 50 -3.47 -4.13 45.49
CA VAL A 50 -3.09 -3.03 46.39
C VAL A 50 -3.38 -1.64 45.84
N GLY A 51 -3.61 -1.52 44.53
CA GLY A 51 -3.92 -0.27 43.84
C GLY A 51 -2.69 0.46 43.30
N ALA A 52 -2.89 1.15 42.16
CA ALA A 52 -1.86 1.88 41.44
C ALA A 52 -1.21 3.02 42.25
N ASP A 53 -1.99 3.77 43.03
CA ASP A 53 -1.51 4.85 43.91
C ASP A 53 -0.46 4.35 44.91
N THR A 54 -0.68 3.15 45.46
CA THR A 54 0.24 2.49 46.37
C THR A 54 1.56 2.18 45.67
N CYS A 55 1.51 1.63 44.46
CA CYS A 55 2.70 1.36 43.63
C CYS A 55 3.47 2.66 43.35
N ILE A 56 2.80 3.69 42.84
CA ILE A 56 3.41 4.97 42.47
C ILE A 56 4.09 5.63 43.66
N SER A 57 3.45 5.66 44.84
CA SER A 57 4.00 6.28 46.06
C SER A 57 5.39 5.75 46.47
N CYS A 58 5.76 4.55 46.01
CA CYS A 58 7.07 3.96 46.21
C CYS A 58 7.96 4.11 44.96
N HIS A 59 7.43 3.77 43.79
CA HIS A 59 8.20 3.66 42.55
C HIS A 59 8.56 5.01 41.92
N GLU A 60 7.79 6.08 42.17
CA GLU A 60 8.15 7.44 41.76
C GLU A 60 9.41 7.95 42.47
N GLY A 61 9.69 7.41 43.67
CA GLY A 61 10.81 7.84 44.51
C GLY A 61 12.13 7.13 44.20
N PHE A 62 12.12 6.10 43.35
CA PHE A 62 13.32 5.32 43.03
C PHE A 62 13.93 5.75 41.70
N SER A 63 15.24 5.95 41.67
CA SER A 63 15.96 6.35 40.46
C SER A 63 15.95 5.33 39.32
N TRP A 64 15.47 4.10 39.56
CA TRP A 64 15.40 3.05 38.55
C TRP A 64 13.98 2.87 37.98
N SER A 65 12.96 3.53 38.53
CA SER A 65 11.56 3.43 38.06
C SER A 65 10.83 4.77 37.96
N ALA A 66 11.42 5.87 38.45
CA ALA A 66 10.77 7.18 38.44
C ALA A 66 10.42 7.63 37.01
N ASP A 67 11.30 7.37 36.05
CA ASP A 67 11.08 7.73 34.65
C ASP A 67 9.96 6.88 34.02
N ASP A 68 9.92 5.58 34.32
CA ASP A 68 8.84 4.68 33.87
C ASP A 68 7.47 5.10 34.44
N VAL A 69 7.44 5.51 35.72
CA VAL A 69 6.21 6.01 36.36
C VAL A 69 5.75 7.32 35.72
N ALA A 70 6.67 8.23 35.40
CA ALA A 70 6.35 9.48 34.73
C ALA A 70 5.76 9.22 33.32
N LYS A 71 6.42 8.37 32.53
CA LYS A 71 5.94 7.92 31.22
C LYS A 71 4.56 7.28 31.31
N TYR A 72 4.36 6.37 32.26
CA TYR A 72 3.09 5.71 32.51
C TYR A 72 1.95 6.69 32.75
N LEU A 73 2.17 7.70 33.60
CA LEU A 73 1.14 8.70 33.92
C LEU A 73 0.77 9.60 32.73
N GLU A 74 1.69 9.78 31.77
CA GLU A 74 1.47 10.53 30.53
C GLU A 74 0.96 9.65 29.37
N GLY A 75 1.10 8.33 29.49
CA GLY A 75 0.84 7.37 28.44
C GLY A 75 -0.63 6.98 28.27
N VAL A 76 -0.94 6.35 27.13
CA VAL A 76 -2.32 5.98 26.76
C VAL A 76 -2.97 4.96 27.68
N HIS A 77 -2.22 4.15 28.41
CA HIS A 77 -2.82 3.25 29.41
C HIS A 77 -3.48 4.00 30.58
N VAL A 78 -3.13 5.27 30.79
CA VAL A 78 -3.78 6.18 31.74
C VAL A 78 -4.66 7.18 31.01
N ILE A 79 -4.17 7.78 29.92
CA ILE A 79 -4.84 8.86 29.17
C ILE A 79 -5.13 8.40 27.73
N HIS A 80 -6.12 7.50 27.54
CA HIS A 80 -6.46 6.93 26.20
C HIS A 80 -7.58 7.65 25.46
N SER A 81 -8.68 8.05 26.12
CA SER A 81 -9.84 8.64 25.44
C SER A 81 -10.75 9.42 26.39
N ASP A 82 -11.54 10.34 25.82
CA ASP A 82 -12.66 10.98 26.52
C ASP A 82 -13.98 10.19 26.34
N HIS A 83 -13.94 9.07 25.60
CA HIS A 83 -15.09 8.22 25.27
C HIS A 83 -15.36 7.15 26.34
N ILE A 84 -14.33 6.75 27.09
CA ILE A 84 -14.41 5.75 28.15
C ILE A 84 -13.99 6.37 29.49
N SER A 85 -14.74 6.08 30.54
CA SER A 85 -14.54 6.58 31.90
C SER A 85 -14.89 5.48 32.92
N ALA A 86 -14.49 5.67 34.18
CA ALA A 86 -14.81 4.74 35.27
C ALA A 86 -16.32 4.55 35.50
N ALA A 87 -17.15 5.51 35.06
CA ALA A 87 -18.61 5.42 35.16
C ALA A 87 -19.27 4.64 34.01
N ASN A 88 -18.52 4.16 33.02
CA ASN A 88 -19.07 3.35 31.94
C ASN A 88 -19.56 1.99 32.50
N GLU A 89 -20.84 1.67 32.30
CA GLU A 89 -21.46 0.38 32.66
C GLU A 89 -21.34 -0.63 31.47
N PRO A 90 -21.57 -1.94 31.67
CA PRO A 90 -20.73 -3.06 31.20
C PRO A 90 -20.98 -3.48 29.75
N ASP A 91 -20.66 -2.63 28.79
CA ASP A 91 -20.54 -3.06 27.39
C ASP A 91 -19.22 -3.82 27.11
N GLY A 92 -18.55 -4.31 28.16
CA GLY A 92 -17.26 -5.03 28.10
C GLY A 92 -16.04 -4.11 28.05
N CYS A 93 -16.21 -2.79 27.87
CA CYS A 93 -15.08 -1.86 27.69
C CYS A 93 -14.12 -1.82 28.90
N LEU A 94 -14.66 -1.84 30.12
CA LEU A 94 -13.84 -1.83 31.34
C LEU A 94 -13.07 -3.13 31.56
N GLU A 95 -13.41 -4.23 30.87
CA GLU A 95 -12.62 -5.47 30.92
C GLU A 95 -11.21 -5.27 30.36
N CYS A 96 -11.02 -4.24 29.51
CA CYS A 96 -9.72 -3.85 28.97
C CYS A 96 -9.24 -2.48 29.45
N HIS A 97 -10.15 -1.52 29.74
CA HIS A 97 -9.77 -0.13 30.04
C HIS A 97 -9.71 0.22 31.53
N ASP A 98 -10.28 -0.60 32.43
CA ASP A 98 -10.10 -0.50 33.89
C ASP A 98 -10.41 -1.85 34.57
N PRO A 99 -9.65 -2.92 34.28
CA PRO A 99 -10.07 -4.28 34.64
C PRO A 99 -10.09 -4.53 36.16
N ILE A 100 -9.34 -3.73 36.93
CA ILE A 100 -9.28 -3.79 38.40
C ILE A 100 -10.21 -2.75 39.04
N GLY A 101 -10.58 -1.69 38.32
CA GLY A 101 -11.43 -0.61 38.83
C GLY A 101 -10.68 0.39 39.70
N ASP A 102 -9.35 0.45 39.60
CA ASP A 102 -8.49 1.31 40.40
C ASP A 102 -7.98 2.54 39.66
N GLY A 103 -8.41 2.76 38.40
CA GLY A 103 -8.16 3.99 37.66
C GLY A 103 -8.42 5.29 38.47
N PRO A 104 -9.54 5.43 39.21
CA PRO A 104 -9.84 6.63 39.99
C PRO A 104 -8.81 6.96 41.08
N THR A 105 -7.98 5.99 41.50
CA THR A 105 -6.91 6.22 42.48
C THR A 105 -5.80 7.12 41.91
N LEU A 106 -5.67 7.20 40.58
CA LEU A 106 -4.65 7.97 39.90
C LEU A 106 -5.02 9.44 39.67
N GLU A 107 -6.28 9.85 39.84
CA GLU A 107 -6.75 11.21 39.56
C GLU A 107 -5.95 12.30 40.29
N GLY A 108 -5.42 11.98 41.48
CA GLY A 108 -4.58 12.90 42.26
C GLY A 108 -3.19 13.16 41.69
N TYR A 109 -2.75 12.34 40.72
CA TYR A 109 -1.44 12.42 40.07
C TYR A 109 -1.49 13.12 38.70
N LEU A 110 -2.69 13.38 38.17
CA LEU A 110 -2.90 13.93 36.83
C LEU A 110 -3.33 15.41 36.86
N ASP A 111 -3.20 16.10 35.72
CA ASP A 111 -3.88 17.39 35.56
C ASP A 111 -5.39 17.15 35.52
N PRO A 112 -6.22 17.93 36.24
CA PRO A 112 -7.67 17.80 36.19
C PRO A 112 -8.30 17.84 34.79
N VAL A 113 -7.60 18.36 33.77
CA VAL A 113 -8.05 18.32 32.37
C VAL A 113 -8.02 16.92 31.76
N ASP A 114 -7.14 16.04 32.25
CA ASP A 114 -6.94 14.68 31.74
C ASP A 114 -7.86 13.67 32.45
N VAL A 115 -8.67 14.12 33.41
CA VAL A 115 -9.65 13.28 34.13
C VAL A 115 -11.05 13.47 33.52
N PRO A 116 -11.65 12.43 32.93
CA PRO A 116 -13.01 12.51 32.37
C PRO A 116 -14.08 12.84 33.43
N GLU A 117 -15.21 13.43 33.01
CA GLU A 117 -16.33 13.77 33.93
C GLU A 117 -16.89 12.53 34.66
N GLY A 118 -16.77 11.35 34.06
CA GLY A 118 -17.16 10.06 34.63
C GLY A 118 -16.12 9.39 35.54
N GLY A 119 -14.99 10.04 35.82
CA GLY A 119 -13.86 9.46 36.56
C GLY A 119 -12.88 8.71 35.67
N LEU A 120 -11.63 8.58 36.12
CA LEU A 120 -10.56 7.98 35.32
C LEU A 120 -10.69 6.45 35.23
N SER A 121 -10.77 5.90 34.02
CA SER A 121 -10.53 4.47 33.74
C SER A 121 -9.10 4.30 33.23
N ALA A 122 -8.29 3.45 33.85
CA ALA A 122 -6.91 3.21 33.45
C ALA A 122 -6.53 1.73 33.52
N VAL A 123 -5.60 1.31 32.66
CA VAL A 123 -4.91 0.03 32.76
C VAL A 123 -3.72 0.21 33.69
N THR A 124 -3.85 -0.26 34.91
CA THR A 124 -2.91 -0.02 36.01
C THR A 124 -1.85 -1.10 36.16
N CYS A 125 -0.84 -0.84 37.01
CA CYS A 125 0.35 -1.66 37.14
C CYS A 125 0.04 -3.16 37.37
N GLU A 126 -0.98 -3.44 38.18
CA GLU A 126 -1.37 -4.79 38.57
C GLU A 126 -2.13 -5.54 37.46
N ASN A 127 -2.61 -4.85 36.42
CA ASN A 127 -3.15 -5.49 35.21
C ASN A 127 -2.07 -6.27 34.46
N CYS A 128 -0.84 -5.75 34.44
CA CYS A 128 0.27 -6.37 33.72
C CYS A 128 1.16 -7.23 34.63
N HIS A 129 1.48 -6.71 35.82
CA HIS A 129 2.42 -7.35 36.74
C HIS A 129 1.77 -8.34 37.72
N GLY A 130 0.42 -8.35 37.77
CA GLY A 130 -0.38 -9.16 38.68
C GLY A 130 -0.51 -8.54 40.08
N ALA A 131 -1.34 -9.18 40.93
CA ALA A 131 -1.65 -8.69 42.26
C ALA A 131 -0.41 -8.53 43.16
N GLY A 132 -0.23 -7.31 43.67
CA GLY A 132 0.92 -6.82 44.40
C GLY A 132 0.86 -7.05 45.91
N GLY A 133 -0.19 -7.66 46.46
CA GLY A 133 -0.35 -7.84 47.91
C GLY A 133 0.83 -8.53 48.59
N GLU A 134 1.47 -9.50 47.93
CA GLU A 134 2.69 -10.13 48.43
C GLU A 134 3.93 -9.23 48.28
N HIS A 135 3.98 -8.43 47.20
CA HIS A 135 5.09 -7.53 46.86
C HIS A 135 5.15 -6.29 47.77
N TYR A 136 4.00 -5.69 48.05
CA TYR A 136 3.82 -4.65 49.07
C TYR A 136 4.28 -5.10 50.47
N GLY A 137 4.33 -6.43 50.68
CA GLY A 137 5.01 -7.08 51.80
C GLY A 137 6.52 -7.27 51.58
N THR A 138 6.96 -8.52 51.44
CA THR A 138 8.38 -8.89 51.18
C THR A 138 8.54 -9.90 50.06
N GLY A 139 7.46 -10.23 49.35
CA GLY A 139 7.42 -11.19 48.26
C GLY A 139 7.84 -10.58 46.92
N PRO A 140 8.14 -11.40 45.91
CA PRO A 140 8.25 -10.94 44.54
C PRO A 140 6.87 -10.52 44.00
N ILE A 141 6.84 -9.61 43.03
CA ILE A 141 5.64 -9.38 42.22
C ILE A 141 5.40 -10.61 41.32
N PRO A 142 4.16 -11.01 41.03
CA PRO A 142 3.88 -12.24 40.28
C PRO A 142 4.53 -12.30 38.91
N ASN A 143 4.50 -11.18 38.18
CA ASN A 143 5.00 -11.07 36.82
C ASN A 143 5.93 -9.85 36.68
N PRO A 144 7.20 -9.97 37.09
CA PRO A 144 8.13 -8.85 37.05
C PRO A 144 8.46 -8.39 35.63
N THR A 145 8.34 -9.29 34.64
CA THR A 145 8.62 -9.01 33.23
C THR A 145 7.50 -9.59 32.36
N PRO A 146 6.39 -8.85 32.15
CA PRO A 146 5.22 -9.35 31.44
C PRO A 146 5.51 -9.74 29.99
N GLY A 147 5.24 -10.99 29.62
CA GLY A 147 5.28 -11.47 28.24
C GLY A 147 4.12 -10.92 27.40
N ALA A 148 4.23 -11.07 26.07
CA ALA A 148 3.22 -10.57 25.13
C ALA A 148 1.80 -11.12 25.37
N GLU A 149 1.65 -12.28 26.02
CA GLU A 149 0.36 -12.85 26.41
C GLU A 149 -0.45 -11.96 27.35
N VAL A 150 0.21 -11.09 28.11
CA VAL A 150 -0.45 -10.12 28.98
C VAL A 150 -1.08 -9.01 28.13
N CYS A 151 -0.36 -8.51 27.12
CA CYS A 151 -0.88 -7.53 26.16
C CYS A 151 -2.09 -8.10 25.40
N GLY A 152 -2.00 -9.38 25.00
CA GLY A 152 -3.05 -10.09 24.26
C GLY A 152 -4.36 -10.31 25.03
N GLN A 153 -4.42 -10.02 26.33
CA GLN A 153 -5.69 -10.01 27.07
C GLN A 153 -6.64 -8.91 26.55
N CYS A 154 -6.06 -7.82 26.04
CA CYS A 154 -6.81 -6.67 25.52
C CYS A 154 -6.55 -6.40 24.03
N HIS A 155 -5.31 -6.63 23.55
CA HIS A 155 -4.86 -6.33 22.19
C HIS A 155 -4.90 -7.56 21.27
N ASP A 156 -5.98 -8.32 21.33
CA ASP A 156 -6.25 -9.39 20.37
C ASP A 156 -7.45 -9.01 19.49
N THR A 157 -8.54 -9.80 19.49
CA THR A 157 -9.72 -9.46 18.69
C THR A 157 -10.50 -8.32 19.33
N LEU A 158 -10.65 -7.20 18.62
CA LEU A 158 -11.41 -6.04 19.06
C LEU A 158 -12.87 -6.14 18.61
N PRO A 159 -13.82 -5.60 19.38
CA PRO A 159 -15.23 -5.59 18.96
C PRO A 159 -15.43 -4.65 17.77
N GLU A 160 -16.40 -4.95 16.90
CA GLU A 160 -16.71 -4.14 15.71
C GLU A 160 -16.99 -2.67 16.04
N SER A 161 -17.53 -2.39 17.23
CA SER A 161 -17.74 -1.02 17.73
C SER A 161 -16.45 -0.23 18.00
N HIS A 162 -15.30 -0.91 18.10
CA HIS A 162 -14.00 -0.31 18.38
C HIS A 162 -13.20 -0.01 17.10
N LEU A 163 -13.42 -0.78 16.02
CA LEU A 163 -12.68 -0.66 14.75
C LEU A 163 -12.74 0.74 14.10
N PRO A 164 -13.84 1.53 14.21
CA PRO A 164 -13.84 2.90 13.70
C PRO A 164 -12.83 3.85 14.37
N PHE A 165 -12.36 3.51 15.57
CA PHE A 165 -11.42 4.33 16.34
C PHE A 165 -9.99 3.80 16.24
N HIS A 166 -9.82 2.47 16.23
CA HIS A 166 -8.50 1.83 16.20
C HIS A 166 -8.50 0.60 15.27
N PRO A 167 -8.61 0.79 13.94
CA PRO A 167 -8.70 -0.33 12.99
C PRO A 167 -7.43 -1.18 12.96
N GLN A 168 -6.26 -0.55 13.10
CA GLN A 168 -4.95 -1.23 13.15
C GLN A 168 -4.77 -2.09 14.40
N GLY A 169 -5.56 -1.82 15.46
CA GLY A 169 -5.49 -2.52 16.74
C GLY A 169 -6.01 -3.97 16.69
N ASP A 170 -6.78 -4.31 15.66
CA ASP A 170 -7.52 -5.57 15.62
C ASP A 170 -6.62 -6.76 15.33
N THR A 171 -6.77 -7.80 16.15
CA THR A 171 -6.06 -9.07 16.10
C THR A 171 -4.54 -8.97 16.21
N ILE A 172 -4.00 -7.86 16.75
CA ILE A 172 -2.54 -7.64 16.85
C ILE A 172 -1.83 -8.80 17.55
N TYR A 173 -2.37 -9.31 18.66
CA TYR A 173 -1.74 -10.42 19.38
C TYR A 173 -1.76 -11.73 18.56
N ALA A 174 -2.88 -12.09 17.94
CA ALA A 174 -2.94 -13.23 17.03
C ALA A 174 -1.95 -13.09 15.86
N LYS A 175 -1.86 -11.90 15.25
CA LYS A 175 -0.90 -11.58 14.19
C LYS A 175 0.54 -11.76 14.68
N TYR A 176 0.89 -11.12 15.80
CA TYR A 176 2.20 -11.21 16.43
C TYR A 176 2.58 -12.66 16.73
N THR A 177 1.71 -13.44 17.38
CA THR A 177 2.02 -14.82 17.76
C THR A 177 2.21 -15.74 16.56
N SER A 178 1.62 -15.41 15.41
CA SER A 178 1.85 -16.11 14.14
C SER A 178 3.10 -15.64 13.38
N SER A 179 3.66 -14.49 13.75
CA SER A 179 4.76 -13.83 13.05
C SER A 179 6.13 -14.47 13.32
N ARG A 180 7.11 -14.08 12.51
CA ARG A 180 8.53 -14.44 12.73
C ARG A 180 9.16 -13.75 13.93
N HIS A 181 8.61 -12.64 14.41
CA HIS A 181 9.06 -12.02 15.66
C HIS A 181 8.78 -12.92 16.87
N ALA A 182 7.58 -13.51 16.95
CA ALA A 182 7.23 -14.43 18.03
C ALA A 182 7.85 -15.83 17.88
N THR A 183 7.97 -16.33 16.64
CA THR A 183 8.41 -17.72 16.36
C THR A 183 9.89 -17.85 16.00
N GLY A 184 10.60 -16.73 15.87
CA GLY A 184 12.01 -16.67 15.53
C GLY A 184 12.89 -17.42 16.53
N THR A 185 14.03 -17.92 16.05
CA THR A 185 14.98 -18.61 16.95
C THR A 185 15.67 -17.59 17.84
N VAL A 186 15.51 -17.73 19.16
CA VAL A 186 16.28 -16.96 20.13
C VAL A 186 17.76 -17.32 20.02
N ARG A 187 18.63 -16.32 19.80
CA ARG A 187 20.07 -16.51 19.68
C ARG A 187 20.81 -15.88 20.86
N GLY A 188 21.85 -16.57 21.32
CA GLY A 188 22.76 -16.08 22.36
C GLY A 188 24.04 -15.47 21.80
N GLY A 189 24.72 -14.66 22.62
CA GLY A 189 25.92 -13.92 22.24
C GLY A 189 25.56 -12.50 21.78
N ALA A 190 26.39 -11.51 22.13
CA ALA A 190 26.05 -10.09 21.97
C ALA A 190 25.56 -9.74 20.54
N GLU A 191 26.30 -10.20 19.53
CA GLU A 191 26.01 -9.94 18.11
C GLU A 191 24.62 -10.46 17.70
N CYS A 192 24.28 -11.70 18.08
CA CYS A 192 23.01 -12.30 17.68
C CYS A 192 21.86 -11.84 18.58
N SER A 193 22.10 -11.65 19.87
CA SER A 193 21.07 -11.26 20.84
C SER A 193 20.53 -9.86 20.57
N LYS A 194 21.32 -8.95 19.97
CA LYS A 194 20.83 -7.63 19.54
C LYS A 194 19.56 -7.74 18.68
N CYS A 195 19.52 -8.65 17.70
CA CYS A 195 18.38 -8.77 16.79
C CYS A 195 17.45 -9.94 17.11
N HIS A 196 17.92 -10.97 17.82
CA HIS A 196 17.17 -12.21 18.05
C HIS A 196 16.73 -12.43 19.50
N SER A 197 16.68 -11.37 20.32
CA SER A 197 16.04 -11.41 21.63
C SER A 197 15.52 -10.05 22.05
N ASP A 198 14.41 -10.04 22.80
CA ASP A 198 13.85 -8.82 23.39
C ASP A 198 14.87 -8.09 24.27
N GLU A 199 15.48 -8.83 25.19
CA GLU A 199 16.41 -8.28 26.17
C GLU A 199 17.68 -7.76 25.49
N GLY A 200 18.15 -8.44 24.45
CA GLY A 200 19.32 -8.01 23.70
C GLY A 200 19.05 -6.77 22.84
N ALA A 201 17.92 -6.69 22.16
CA ALA A 201 17.54 -5.50 21.38
C ALA A 201 17.52 -4.25 22.26
N ARG A 202 16.84 -4.32 23.42
CA ARG A 202 16.79 -3.22 24.39
C ARG A 202 18.15 -2.88 25.00
N LEU A 203 18.99 -3.88 25.23
CA LEU A 203 20.31 -3.71 25.83
C LEU A 203 21.33 -3.09 24.87
N TYR A 204 21.22 -3.37 23.58
CA TYR A 204 22.16 -2.97 22.54
C TYR A 204 21.61 -1.93 21.56
N LYS A 205 20.48 -1.30 21.88
CA LYS A 205 19.81 -0.33 21.00
C LYS A 205 20.76 0.78 20.52
N ASP A 206 21.52 1.38 21.43
CA ASP A 206 22.47 2.49 21.14
C ASP A 206 23.82 2.05 20.50
N VAL A 207 23.87 0.87 19.88
CA VAL A 207 25.10 0.28 19.33
C VAL A 207 24.92 -0.05 17.86
N ASP A 208 25.47 0.77 16.97
CA ASP A 208 25.15 0.71 15.54
C ASP A 208 26.19 -0.02 14.66
N THR A 209 27.26 -0.55 15.25
CA THR A 209 28.32 -1.26 14.51
C THR A 209 28.57 -2.65 15.07
N LEU A 210 28.93 -3.59 14.20
CA LEU A 210 29.27 -4.97 14.58
C LEU A 210 30.37 -4.98 15.64
N ARG A 211 31.43 -4.19 15.44
CA ARG A 211 32.51 -4.04 16.42
C ARG A 211 32.00 -3.54 17.77
N GLY A 212 31.08 -2.57 17.76
CA GLY A 212 30.47 -2.03 18.98
C GLY A 212 29.84 -3.14 19.80
N VAL A 213 29.01 -3.96 19.17
CA VAL A 213 28.30 -5.06 19.84
C VAL A 213 29.29 -6.12 20.36
N GLU A 214 30.29 -6.48 19.55
CA GLU A 214 31.37 -7.40 19.95
C GLU A 214 32.16 -6.91 21.18
N LEU A 215 32.30 -5.59 21.37
CA LEU A 215 33.07 -5.01 22.46
C LEU A 215 32.29 -4.90 23.77
N LEU A 216 30.96 -4.75 23.72
CA LEU A 216 30.15 -4.59 24.93
C LEU A 216 29.98 -5.90 25.72
N VAL A 217 30.01 -7.08 25.07
CA VAL A 217 30.00 -8.45 25.67
C VAL A 217 29.14 -8.58 26.95
N MET A 218 27.96 -7.94 26.97
CA MET A 218 27.06 -8.03 28.12
C MET A 218 26.26 -9.33 27.98
N PRO A 219 26.27 -10.22 28.98
CA PRO A 219 25.48 -11.45 28.89
C PRO A 219 24.00 -11.11 28.90
N VAL A 220 23.26 -11.62 27.92
CA VAL A 220 21.80 -11.67 27.95
C VAL A 220 21.42 -12.97 28.65
N GLU A 221 20.99 -12.87 29.90
CA GLU A 221 20.46 -14.00 30.68
C GLU A 221 18.96 -14.13 30.42
N ASP A 222 18.45 -15.37 30.33
CA ASP A 222 17.02 -15.66 30.15
C ASP A 222 16.35 -14.99 28.93
N ALA A 223 17.08 -14.93 27.81
CA ALA A 223 16.61 -14.34 26.55
C ALA A 223 15.26 -14.90 26.07
N SER A 224 14.34 -14.00 25.75
CA SER A 224 13.06 -14.30 25.13
C SER A 224 13.05 -13.93 23.65
N ALA A 225 12.12 -14.48 22.88
CA ALA A 225 11.88 -14.03 21.51
C ALA A 225 11.40 -12.58 21.52
N ILE A 226 11.44 -11.90 20.37
CA ILE A 226 10.95 -10.52 20.22
C ILE A 226 9.54 -10.42 20.80
N GLN A 227 9.30 -9.40 21.62
CA GLN A 227 8.05 -9.12 22.34
C GLN A 227 7.47 -7.77 21.87
N CYS A 228 6.23 -7.44 22.26
CA CYS A 228 5.68 -6.10 22.05
C CYS A 228 6.58 -5.00 22.63
N ARG A 229 7.10 -5.24 23.84
CA ARG A 229 8.01 -4.33 24.56
C ARG A 229 9.42 -4.24 23.98
N THR A 230 9.71 -5.02 22.92
CA THR A 230 10.97 -4.91 22.18
C THR A 230 10.94 -3.67 21.32
N CYS A 231 9.81 -3.39 20.68
CA CYS A 231 9.64 -2.25 19.79
C CYS A 231 8.97 -1.07 20.48
N HIS A 232 8.11 -1.32 21.47
CA HIS A 232 7.36 -0.28 22.19
C HIS A 232 7.84 -0.14 23.65
N ASP A 233 7.72 1.06 24.21
CA ASP A 233 7.80 1.22 25.67
C ASP A 233 6.48 0.74 26.31
N PRO A 234 6.48 -0.31 27.15
CA PRO A 234 5.25 -0.81 27.77
C PRO A 234 4.60 0.18 28.74
N HIS A 235 5.34 1.19 29.22
CA HIS A 235 4.83 2.26 30.07
C HIS A 235 4.45 3.52 29.26
N SER A 236 4.79 3.58 27.97
CA SER A 236 4.31 4.61 27.04
C SER A 236 4.21 3.99 25.64
N PRO A 237 3.13 3.25 25.34
CA PRO A 237 3.09 2.37 24.15
C PRO A 237 3.28 3.04 22.78
N PHE A 238 3.18 4.36 22.70
CA PHE A 238 3.47 5.11 21.48
C PHE A 238 4.95 5.49 21.33
N ASP A 239 5.72 5.43 22.42
CA ASP A 239 7.17 5.53 22.34
C ASP A 239 7.74 4.21 21.82
N LEU A 240 8.71 4.32 20.92
CA LEU A 240 9.37 3.17 20.32
C LEU A 240 10.73 2.89 20.97
N LEU A 241 11.37 1.79 20.57
CA LEU A 241 12.69 1.38 21.06
C LEU A 241 13.73 2.47 20.85
N GLU A 242 13.71 3.08 19.66
CA GLU A 242 14.52 4.23 19.32
C GLU A 242 13.66 5.49 19.23
N ASP A 243 14.25 6.59 19.69
CA ASP A 243 13.69 7.92 19.51
C ASP A 243 13.93 8.40 18.07
N GLU A 244 13.33 9.55 17.72
CA GLU A 244 13.72 10.26 16.50
C GLU A 244 15.21 10.58 16.48
N VAL A 245 15.84 10.43 15.31
CA VAL A 245 17.27 10.69 15.15
C VAL A 245 17.46 12.13 14.71
N GLU A 246 18.09 12.93 15.55
CA GLU A 246 18.49 14.29 15.20
C GLU A 246 19.98 14.40 14.85
N SER A 247 20.28 15.08 13.75
CA SER A 247 21.61 15.59 13.45
C SER A 247 21.58 17.12 13.47
N ARG A 248 22.39 17.72 14.35
CA ARG A 248 22.52 19.19 14.50
C ARG A 248 21.18 19.93 14.63
N ARG A 249 20.20 19.34 15.34
CA ARG A 249 18.82 19.84 15.56
C ARG A 249 17.90 19.78 14.34
N VAL A 250 18.21 18.89 13.42
CA VAL A 250 17.35 18.55 12.30
C VAL A 250 17.04 17.06 12.42
N VAL A 251 15.76 16.70 12.40
CA VAL A 251 15.34 15.31 12.35
C VAL A 251 15.77 14.72 11.01
N ILE A 252 16.49 13.61 11.05
CA ILE A 252 16.99 12.89 9.88
C ILE A 252 16.40 11.48 9.75
N ALA A 253 15.78 10.97 10.82
CA ALA A 253 14.97 9.76 10.79
C ALA A 253 13.89 9.79 11.89
N SER A 254 12.72 9.22 11.58
CA SER A 254 11.63 9.00 12.53
C SER A 254 11.98 7.88 13.52
N ALA A 255 11.30 7.88 14.67
CA ALA A 255 11.43 6.82 15.67
C ALA A 255 11.12 5.42 15.08
N GLN A 256 10.13 5.32 14.17
CA GLN A 256 9.81 4.06 13.50
C GLN A 256 10.95 3.60 12.60
N TYR A 257 11.44 4.48 11.72
CA TYR A 257 12.55 4.14 10.85
C TYR A 257 13.75 3.65 11.67
N ALA A 258 14.16 4.43 12.67
CA ALA A 258 15.29 4.14 13.54
C ALA A 258 15.13 2.80 14.27
N THR A 259 13.94 2.54 14.81
CA THR A 259 13.61 1.28 15.51
C THR A 259 13.74 0.08 14.58
N CYS A 260 13.23 0.16 13.35
CA CYS A 260 13.27 -0.95 12.40
C CYS A 260 14.69 -1.23 11.91
N VAL A 261 15.42 -0.19 11.46
CA VAL A 261 16.78 -0.37 10.92
C VAL A 261 17.81 -0.71 11.99
N ASN A 262 17.48 -0.56 13.28
CA ASN A 262 18.31 -1.04 14.39
C ASN A 262 18.58 -2.55 14.30
N CYS A 263 17.65 -3.30 13.71
CA CYS A 263 17.75 -4.75 13.50
C CYS A 263 17.76 -5.14 12.01
N HIS A 264 17.02 -4.42 11.15
CA HIS A 264 16.75 -4.83 9.77
C HIS A 264 17.65 -4.21 8.70
N MET A 265 18.78 -3.61 9.10
CA MET A 265 19.77 -2.92 8.23
C MET A 265 19.19 -1.75 7.43
N SER A 266 19.98 -0.70 7.20
CA SER A 266 19.51 0.43 6.39
C SER A 266 19.26 -0.01 4.93
N PRO A 267 18.23 0.55 4.26
CA PRO A 267 18.07 0.45 2.80
C PRO A 267 19.32 0.90 2.02
N ASN A 268 20.15 1.77 2.61
CA ASN A 268 21.36 2.28 1.99
C ASN A 268 22.62 1.50 2.36
N ALA A 269 22.50 0.43 3.14
CA ALA A 269 23.66 -0.36 3.52
C ALA A 269 24.32 -0.99 2.28
N ASP A 270 25.66 -1.07 2.29
CA ASP A 270 26.45 -1.60 1.19
C ASP A 270 27.01 -2.99 1.53
N PRO A 271 26.42 -4.08 0.99
CA PRO A 271 26.94 -5.42 1.18
C PRO A 271 28.40 -5.58 0.73
N ALA A 272 28.90 -4.76 -0.19
CA ALA A 272 30.25 -4.87 -0.73
C ALA A 272 31.35 -4.39 0.24
N ASN A 273 31.01 -3.61 1.26
CA ASN A 273 31.99 -2.90 2.09
C ASN A 273 31.77 -3.11 3.59
N LEU A 274 31.92 -4.35 4.07
CA LEU A 274 31.78 -4.79 5.47
C LEU A 274 32.95 -4.39 6.39
N ASP A 275 33.28 -3.10 6.52
CA ASP A 275 34.22 -2.67 7.55
C ASP A 275 33.54 -2.63 8.94
N PRO A 276 33.81 -3.60 9.85
CA PRO A 276 33.08 -3.73 11.11
C PRO A 276 33.25 -2.52 12.05
N ASP A 277 34.25 -1.66 11.80
CA ASP A 277 34.51 -0.47 12.60
C ASP A 277 33.77 0.78 12.06
N THR A 278 33.29 0.77 10.80
CA THR A 278 32.68 1.94 10.15
C THR A 278 31.35 1.67 9.45
N THR A 279 30.92 0.42 9.30
CA THR A 279 29.63 0.05 8.73
C THR A 279 28.55 -0.09 9.79
N GLU A 280 27.30 0.09 9.35
CA GLU A 280 26.13 -0.36 10.09
C GLU A 280 26.19 -1.86 10.41
N LEU A 281 25.30 -2.31 11.29
CA LEU A 281 25.11 -3.71 11.66
C LEU A 281 24.64 -4.56 10.47
N LEU A 282 25.56 -4.88 9.56
CA LEU A 282 25.29 -5.77 8.45
C LEU A 282 25.54 -7.23 8.88
N HIS A 283 24.48 -7.99 9.04
CA HIS A 283 24.52 -9.42 9.33
C HIS A 283 23.51 -10.11 8.41
N HIS A 284 23.90 -11.21 7.76
CA HIS A 284 23.15 -11.83 6.64
C HIS A 284 23.36 -11.14 5.28
N GLU A 285 24.51 -10.52 5.07
CA GLU A 285 24.94 -9.92 3.79
C GLU A 285 24.95 -10.89 2.59
N ASP A 286 24.82 -12.18 2.86
CA ASP A 286 24.80 -13.29 1.93
C ASP A 286 23.42 -13.94 1.76
N ASP A 287 22.38 -13.39 2.40
CA ASP A 287 20.98 -13.86 2.34
C ASP A 287 20.07 -12.68 1.96
N TYR A 288 19.74 -12.57 0.66
CA TYR A 288 19.04 -11.39 0.10
C TYR A 288 17.68 -11.15 0.74
N GLU A 289 17.02 -12.22 1.16
CA GLU A 289 15.68 -12.24 1.73
C GLU A 289 15.64 -11.67 3.17
N ARG A 290 16.81 -11.36 3.75
CA ARG A 290 16.96 -10.78 5.09
C ARG A 290 17.42 -9.33 5.08
N LEU A 291 17.59 -8.72 3.90
CA LEU A 291 18.04 -7.34 3.75
C LEU A 291 16.89 -6.47 3.26
N ILE A 292 16.60 -5.35 3.94
CA ILE A 292 15.64 -4.34 3.44
C ILE A 292 16.03 -3.83 2.04
N THR A 293 17.34 -3.78 1.75
CA THR A 293 17.88 -3.29 0.46
C THR A 293 17.45 -4.12 -0.74
N ASP A 294 16.88 -5.30 -0.52
CA ASP A 294 16.47 -6.20 -1.61
C ASP A 294 15.43 -5.55 -2.51
N SER A 295 14.48 -4.81 -1.94
CA SER A 295 13.30 -4.23 -2.59
C SER A 295 13.10 -2.76 -2.23
N HIS A 296 13.80 -2.27 -1.20
CA HIS A 296 13.70 -0.89 -0.71
C HIS A 296 14.98 -0.08 -0.97
N TYR A 297 15.51 -0.17 -2.18
CA TYR A 297 16.71 0.55 -2.60
C TYR A 297 16.58 1.00 -4.07
N ASP A 298 17.06 2.21 -4.36
CA ASP A 298 17.16 2.72 -5.73
C ASP A 298 18.42 3.57 -5.84
N ASN A 299 19.20 3.37 -6.89
CA ASN A 299 20.40 4.16 -7.12
C ASN A 299 20.03 5.43 -7.89
N PRO A 300 20.14 6.63 -7.32
CA PRO A 300 19.74 7.85 -8.02
C PRO A 300 20.67 8.23 -9.20
N GLU A 301 21.75 7.48 -9.43
CA GLU A 301 22.61 7.60 -10.62
C GLU A 301 22.12 6.75 -11.81
N THR A 302 21.24 5.75 -11.60
CA THR A 302 20.73 4.84 -12.65
C THR A 302 19.41 5.33 -13.24
N LEU A 303 19.48 6.34 -14.12
CA LEU A 303 18.30 7.03 -14.65
C LEU A 303 17.35 6.20 -15.54
N GLU A 304 17.72 4.98 -15.95
CA GLU A 304 16.92 4.12 -16.85
C GLU A 304 16.30 2.91 -16.14
N VAL A 305 16.62 2.73 -14.85
CA VAL A 305 16.20 1.59 -14.04
C VAL A 305 15.55 2.13 -12.76
N VAL A 306 14.60 1.38 -12.20
CA VAL A 306 14.14 1.57 -10.82
C VAL A 306 14.41 0.27 -10.07
N GLU A 307 15.41 0.25 -9.19
CA GLU A 307 15.83 -0.95 -8.46
C GLU A 307 14.91 -1.28 -7.28
N GLY A 308 14.06 -0.34 -6.86
CA GLY A 308 13.17 -0.57 -5.73
C GLY A 308 12.41 0.66 -5.24
N TYR A 309 11.73 0.45 -4.11
CA TYR A 309 11.01 1.46 -3.36
C TYR A 309 11.98 2.30 -2.54
N VAL A 310 11.80 3.63 -2.46
CA VAL A 310 12.59 4.46 -1.55
C VAL A 310 11.77 4.80 -0.32
N LEU A 311 12.29 4.38 0.84
CA LEU A 311 11.75 4.73 2.15
C LEU A 311 11.93 6.22 2.43
N ASP A 312 10.89 6.86 2.98
CA ASP A 312 11.02 8.18 3.60
C ASP A 312 11.47 8.02 5.06
N PRO A 313 12.76 8.22 5.39
CA PRO A 313 13.21 8.05 6.76
C PRO A 313 12.52 9.04 7.72
N LEU A 314 11.97 10.16 7.24
CA LEU A 314 11.30 11.16 8.07
C LEU A 314 9.84 10.80 8.38
N ASN A 315 9.26 9.85 7.64
CA ASN A 315 7.88 9.45 7.82
C ASN A 315 7.75 8.57 9.07
N GLU A 316 6.89 8.98 10.01
CA GLU A 316 6.59 8.24 11.25
C GLU A 316 5.93 6.87 10.98
N ASN A 317 5.38 6.68 9.78
CA ASN A 317 4.76 5.44 9.31
C ASN A 317 5.48 4.79 8.13
N VAL A 318 6.75 5.13 7.87
CA VAL A 318 7.51 4.67 6.69
C VAL A 318 7.41 3.17 6.37
N CYS A 319 7.39 2.30 7.38
CA CYS A 319 7.21 0.86 7.22
C CYS A 319 5.73 0.47 7.32
N LEU A 320 4.98 1.13 8.20
CA LEU A 320 3.55 0.90 8.40
C LEU A 320 2.67 1.39 7.25
N ASP A 321 3.17 2.17 6.30
CA ASP A 321 2.38 2.61 5.14
C ASP A 321 2.04 1.46 4.20
N CYS A 322 2.85 0.39 4.22
CA CYS A 322 2.71 -0.77 3.36
C CYS A 322 2.64 -2.10 4.14
N HIS A 323 3.23 -2.17 5.34
CA HIS A 323 3.34 -3.42 6.10
C HIS A 323 2.51 -3.41 7.38
N ASP A 324 1.93 -4.56 7.71
CA ASP A 324 1.53 -4.87 9.08
C ASP A 324 2.73 -5.51 9.80
N VAL A 325 3.46 -4.70 10.56
CA VAL A 325 4.67 -5.13 11.28
C VAL A 325 4.40 -6.13 12.42
N HIS A 326 3.14 -6.28 12.83
CA HIS A 326 2.73 -7.30 13.80
C HIS A 326 2.46 -8.63 13.12
N ALA A 327 2.08 -8.62 11.84
CA ALA A 327 1.75 -9.81 11.07
C ALA A 327 2.93 -10.33 10.22
N VAL A 328 4.18 -9.94 10.51
CA VAL A 328 5.36 -10.29 9.69
C VAL A 328 5.41 -11.79 9.42
N GLN A 329 5.01 -12.17 8.21
CA GLN A 329 4.89 -13.54 7.77
C GLN A 329 6.28 -14.07 7.39
N ASN A 330 6.33 -15.29 6.84
CA ASN A 330 7.58 -15.86 6.38
C ASN A 330 8.29 -14.90 5.42
N VAL A 331 9.61 -14.81 5.59
CA VAL A 331 10.50 -14.46 4.50
C VAL A 331 10.20 -15.46 3.38
N SER A 332 9.65 -14.95 2.28
CA SER A 332 9.11 -15.73 1.17
C SER A 332 9.69 -15.16 -0.12
N SER A 333 10.00 -16.02 -1.07
CA SER A 333 10.39 -15.60 -2.41
C SER A 333 9.35 -14.67 -3.02
N PHE A 334 9.76 -13.73 -3.88
CA PHE A 334 8.85 -12.79 -4.54
C PHE A 334 7.72 -13.48 -5.32
N ASP A 335 7.91 -14.72 -5.75
CA ASP A 335 6.91 -15.54 -6.44
C ASP A 335 5.78 -16.05 -5.52
N ASP A 336 5.91 -15.89 -4.21
CA ASP A 336 4.88 -16.24 -3.25
C ASP A 336 3.79 -15.16 -3.19
N LEU A 337 2.79 -15.29 -4.04
CA LEU A 337 1.64 -14.38 -4.12
C LEU A 337 0.64 -14.52 -2.95
N THR A 338 0.99 -15.21 -1.86
CA THR A 338 0.12 -15.32 -0.67
C THR A 338 0.08 -14.03 0.16
N THR A 339 1.07 -13.13 0.01
CA THR A 339 1.09 -11.84 0.69
C THR A 339 0.72 -10.70 -0.25
N ILE A 340 0.05 -9.68 0.29
CA ILE A 340 -0.34 -8.48 -0.46
C ILE A 340 0.91 -7.74 -0.99
N ASN A 341 1.99 -7.69 -0.22
CA ASN A 341 3.22 -7.01 -0.64
C ASN A 341 3.88 -7.70 -1.85
N ASN A 342 3.89 -9.04 -1.90
CA ASN A 342 4.43 -9.78 -3.06
C ASN A 342 3.50 -9.67 -4.28
N GLN A 343 2.19 -9.67 -4.07
CA GLN A 343 1.21 -9.40 -5.14
C GLN A 343 1.46 -8.02 -5.75
N TRP A 344 1.60 -6.98 -4.91
CA TRP A 344 1.93 -5.64 -5.35
C TRP A 344 3.27 -5.59 -6.10
N ALA A 345 4.34 -6.17 -5.53
CA ALA A 345 5.67 -6.19 -6.14
C ALA A 345 5.68 -6.92 -7.49
N SER A 346 4.80 -7.90 -7.68
CA SER A 346 4.61 -8.64 -8.93
C SER A 346 3.58 -8.00 -9.88
N SER A 347 3.02 -6.85 -9.54
CA SER A 347 2.02 -6.13 -10.33
C SER A 347 2.65 -5.00 -11.17
N ALA A 348 1.88 -4.49 -12.13
CA ALA A 348 2.28 -3.30 -12.88
C ALA A 348 2.45 -2.05 -12.00
N HIS A 349 1.70 -1.93 -10.88
CA HIS A 349 1.83 -0.83 -9.92
C HIS A 349 3.15 -0.87 -9.16
N GLY A 350 3.65 -2.06 -8.82
CA GLY A 350 4.98 -2.28 -8.27
C GLY A 350 6.08 -2.41 -9.34
N GLY A 351 5.79 -2.03 -10.59
CA GLY A 351 6.73 -2.09 -11.70
C GLY A 351 7.25 -3.50 -12.02
N PHE A 352 6.55 -4.54 -11.57
CA PHE A 352 6.99 -5.94 -11.62
C PHE A 352 8.35 -6.19 -10.94
N ILE A 353 8.71 -5.38 -9.94
CA ILE A 353 10.01 -5.45 -9.26
C ILE A 353 10.26 -6.81 -8.60
N GLY A 354 9.21 -7.43 -8.04
CA GLY A 354 9.29 -8.76 -7.43
C GLY A 354 9.66 -9.82 -8.46
N LYS A 355 9.06 -9.76 -9.65
CA LYS A 355 9.38 -10.66 -10.78
C LYS A 355 10.83 -10.49 -11.22
N VAL A 356 11.29 -9.25 -11.43
CA VAL A 356 12.68 -8.99 -11.85
C VAL A 356 13.69 -9.57 -10.86
N LYS A 357 13.48 -9.33 -9.57
CA LYS A 357 14.38 -9.81 -8.53
C LYS A 357 14.31 -11.32 -8.35
N GLY A 358 13.11 -11.90 -8.42
CA GLY A 358 12.89 -13.35 -8.42
C GLY A 358 13.63 -14.05 -9.56
N GLU A 359 13.55 -13.54 -10.78
CA GLU A 359 14.27 -14.10 -11.95
C GLU A 359 15.79 -14.09 -11.77
N VAL A 360 16.35 -13.03 -11.18
CA VAL A 360 17.79 -12.96 -10.87
C VAL A 360 18.15 -13.94 -9.74
N ALA A 361 17.33 -14.03 -8.70
CA ALA A 361 17.54 -14.99 -7.61
C ALA A 361 17.51 -16.45 -8.10
N ASP A 362 16.56 -16.79 -8.96
CA ASP A 362 16.41 -18.11 -9.58
C ASP A 362 17.60 -18.48 -10.47
N TYR A 363 18.13 -17.52 -11.23
CA TYR A 363 19.31 -17.72 -12.06
C TYR A 363 20.53 -18.20 -11.25
N TYR A 364 20.68 -17.73 -10.01
CA TYR A 364 21.88 -17.99 -9.23
C TYR A 364 21.88 -19.29 -8.44
N GLU A 365 20.75 -20.03 -8.34
CA GLU A 365 20.55 -21.28 -7.59
C GLU A 365 21.14 -21.26 -6.15
N ASN A 366 20.31 -21.46 -5.11
CA ASN A 366 20.74 -21.47 -3.68
C ASN A 366 21.07 -20.09 -3.06
N VAL A 367 20.52 -18.99 -3.59
CA VAL A 367 20.54 -17.69 -2.89
C VAL A 367 19.47 -17.62 -1.78
N LEU A 368 18.58 -18.61 -1.73
CA LEU A 368 17.54 -18.78 -0.71
C LEU A 368 18.15 -19.43 0.56
N GLY A 369 18.33 -18.64 1.62
CA GLY A 369 18.78 -19.10 2.94
C GLY A 369 20.31 -19.20 3.13
N GLU A 370 20.75 -19.97 4.15
CA GLU A 370 22.17 -20.09 4.53
C GLU A 370 23.00 -20.76 3.41
N GLY A 371 23.52 -19.97 2.47
CA GLY A 371 24.34 -20.48 1.36
C GLY A 371 24.64 -19.54 0.18
N GLY A 372 24.03 -18.35 0.14
CA GLY A 372 24.30 -17.34 -0.89
C GLY A 372 25.69 -16.70 -0.77
N THR A 373 25.99 -15.79 -1.69
CA THR A 373 27.18 -14.93 -1.62
C THR A 373 26.79 -13.47 -1.73
N THR A 374 27.59 -12.59 -1.13
CA THR A 374 27.43 -11.14 -1.23
C THR A 374 27.34 -10.66 -2.69
N ASP A 375 28.13 -11.25 -3.60
CA ASP A 375 28.07 -10.93 -5.04
C ASP A 375 26.69 -11.24 -5.66
N GLN A 376 26.01 -12.31 -5.21
CA GLN A 376 24.67 -12.66 -5.68
C GLN A 376 23.63 -11.69 -5.13
N VAL A 377 23.74 -11.33 -3.84
CA VAL A 377 22.87 -10.34 -3.19
C VAL A 377 22.98 -8.98 -3.88
N ILE A 378 24.20 -8.54 -4.20
CA ILE A 378 24.44 -7.29 -4.95
C ILE A 378 23.79 -7.36 -6.34
N ALA A 379 23.90 -8.49 -7.04
CA ALA A 379 23.27 -8.65 -8.35
C ALA A 379 21.73 -8.53 -8.29
N ILE A 380 21.11 -9.03 -7.22
CA ILE A 380 19.65 -8.89 -7.00
C ILE A 380 19.29 -7.44 -6.62
N LYS A 381 20.06 -6.83 -5.70
CA LYS A 381 19.90 -5.42 -5.29
C LYS A 381 19.97 -4.47 -6.49
N ASP A 382 20.95 -4.65 -7.37
CA ASP A 382 21.18 -3.82 -8.55
C ASP A 382 20.23 -4.14 -9.72
N SER A 383 19.37 -5.17 -9.59
CA SER A 383 18.35 -5.47 -10.58
C SER A 383 17.10 -4.62 -10.34
N GLY A 384 16.50 -4.14 -11.43
CA GLY A 384 15.36 -3.22 -11.36
C GLY A 384 14.51 -3.22 -12.62
N THR A 385 13.35 -2.60 -12.51
CA THR A 385 12.42 -2.45 -13.64
C THR A 385 12.90 -1.39 -14.62
N ASN A 386 12.53 -1.52 -15.89
CA ASN A 386 13.03 -0.70 -17.00
C ASN A 386 11.90 -0.31 -17.97
N GLU A 387 12.24 0.35 -19.07
CA GLU A 387 11.31 0.81 -20.11
C GLU A 387 10.47 -0.30 -20.75
N GLU A 388 11.04 -1.51 -20.90
CA GLU A 388 10.35 -2.63 -21.54
C GLU A 388 9.25 -3.19 -20.63
N LEU A 389 9.49 -3.21 -19.33
CA LEU A 389 8.62 -3.87 -18.36
C LEU A 389 7.63 -2.90 -17.69
N ALA A 390 8.08 -1.69 -17.35
CA ALA A 390 7.27 -0.72 -16.62
C ALA A 390 7.46 0.73 -17.13
N PRO A 391 7.14 1.01 -18.40
CA PRO A 391 7.31 2.34 -19.01
C PRO A 391 6.52 3.43 -18.26
N ALA A 392 5.43 3.07 -17.57
CA ALA A 392 4.68 4.01 -16.74
C ALA A 392 5.53 4.66 -15.65
N TRP A 393 6.57 3.99 -15.14
CA TRP A 393 7.43 4.52 -14.07
C TRP A 393 8.79 4.97 -14.61
N THR A 394 9.31 4.30 -15.64
CA THR A 394 10.70 4.45 -16.09
C THR A 394 10.86 5.41 -17.27
N HIS A 395 9.83 5.65 -18.07
CA HIS A 395 9.97 6.40 -19.34
C HIS A 395 10.42 7.85 -19.14
N TYR A 396 9.88 8.52 -18.13
CA TYR A 396 10.23 9.89 -17.83
C TYR A 396 10.45 10.12 -16.34
N PRO A 397 11.19 11.19 -15.99
CA PRO A 397 11.21 11.71 -14.63
C PRO A 397 9.93 12.51 -14.37
N TRP A 398 8.91 11.83 -13.89
CA TRP A 398 7.57 12.40 -13.68
C TRP A 398 7.52 13.50 -12.61
N THR A 399 8.52 13.52 -11.74
CA THR A 399 8.73 14.51 -10.67
C THR A 399 9.27 15.85 -11.19
N ALA A 400 9.64 15.93 -12.46
CA ALA A 400 10.11 17.18 -13.07
C ALA A 400 8.98 18.21 -13.23
N GLU A 401 9.29 19.50 -12.99
CA GLU A 401 8.30 20.61 -13.02
C GLU A 401 7.48 20.65 -14.33
N TYR A 402 8.13 20.39 -15.48
CA TYR A 402 7.50 20.40 -16.81
C TYR A 402 6.65 19.16 -17.12
N ARG A 403 6.64 18.16 -16.22
CA ARG A 403 5.81 16.94 -16.27
C ARG A 403 4.93 16.79 -15.04
N SER A 404 4.86 17.80 -14.19
CA SER A 404 4.11 17.79 -12.93
C SER A 404 2.64 17.38 -13.12
N SER A 405 2.00 17.75 -14.23
CA SER A 405 0.64 17.29 -14.58
C SER A 405 0.52 15.78 -14.78
N CYS A 406 1.59 15.09 -15.18
CA CYS A 406 1.64 13.64 -15.33
C CYS A 406 1.85 12.93 -13.99
N ALA A 407 2.42 13.60 -13.00
CA ALA A 407 2.73 12.99 -11.70
C ALA A 407 1.48 12.46 -10.98
N ARG A 408 0.30 13.07 -11.22
CA ARG A 408 -1.00 12.56 -10.76
C ARG A 408 -1.18 11.06 -10.99
N CYS A 409 -0.70 10.52 -12.11
CA CYS A 409 -0.86 9.11 -12.46
C CYS A 409 0.44 8.30 -12.39
N HIS A 410 1.59 8.99 -12.46
CA HIS A 410 2.90 8.36 -12.65
C HIS A 410 3.80 8.44 -11.41
N THR A 411 3.30 8.95 -10.28
CA THR A 411 4.00 8.88 -9.00
C THR A 411 3.01 8.68 -7.85
N SER A 412 3.46 8.03 -6.78
CA SER A 412 2.64 7.86 -5.57
C SER A 412 2.29 9.18 -4.92
N THR A 413 3.26 10.09 -4.86
CA THR A 413 3.07 11.43 -4.30
C THR A 413 2.01 12.21 -5.06
N GLY A 414 2.06 12.20 -6.40
CA GLY A 414 1.07 12.88 -7.23
C GLY A 414 -0.32 12.27 -7.17
N ALA A 415 -0.41 10.93 -7.16
CA ALA A 415 -1.67 10.22 -7.00
C ALA A 415 -2.34 10.57 -5.67
N ARG A 416 -1.62 10.45 -4.55
CA ARG A 416 -2.10 10.81 -3.22
C ARG A 416 -2.57 12.26 -3.17
N ALA A 417 -1.72 13.20 -3.62
CA ALA A 417 -2.03 14.63 -3.57
C ALA A 417 -3.31 14.97 -4.36
N TYR A 418 -3.50 14.35 -5.53
CA TYR A 418 -4.74 14.53 -6.28
C TYR A 418 -5.94 13.90 -5.56
N MET A 419 -5.83 12.68 -5.03
CA MET A 419 -6.93 12.00 -4.36
C MET A 419 -7.40 12.72 -3.08
N GLU A 420 -6.48 13.37 -2.36
CA GLU A 420 -6.80 14.16 -1.16
C GLU A 420 -7.46 15.50 -1.49
N ASN A 421 -7.22 16.05 -2.70
CA ASN A 421 -7.72 17.36 -3.10
C ASN A 421 -7.97 17.47 -4.62
N PRO A 422 -8.93 16.70 -5.19
CA PRO A 422 -9.07 16.61 -6.65
C PRO A 422 -9.55 17.90 -7.32
N VAL A 423 -10.21 18.79 -6.57
CA VAL A 423 -10.79 20.05 -7.09
C VAL A 423 -9.75 21.16 -7.19
N ASP A 424 -8.91 21.31 -6.16
CA ASP A 424 -7.94 22.40 -6.07
C ASP A 424 -6.49 21.90 -6.31
N TYR A 425 -6.32 20.69 -6.84
CA TYR A 425 -5.00 20.11 -7.13
C TYR A 425 -4.20 21.00 -8.07
N ASP A 426 -3.03 21.43 -7.60
CA ASP A 426 -2.01 22.11 -8.38
C ASP A 426 -0.70 21.32 -8.29
N PRO A 427 -0.31 20.60 -9.36
CA PRO A 427 0.90 19.78 -9.34
C PRO A 427 2.19 20.60 -9.24
N LEU A 428 2.17 21.94 -9.35
CA LEU A 428 3.35 22.75 -9.07
C LEU A 428 3.48 23.10 -7.59
N VAL A 429 2.38 23.00 -6.83
CA VAL A 429 2.31 23.32 -5.41
C VAL A 429 2.29 22.06 -4.57
N ASP A 430 1.44 21.11 -4.89
CA ASP A 430 1.09 19.99 -4.00
C ASP A 430 2.18 18.91 -3.97
N ILE A 431 2.93 18.75 -5.06
CA ILE A 431 4.04 17.79 -5.17
C ILE A 431 5.42 18.49 -5.14
N SER A 432 5.50 19.70 -4.59
CA SER A 432 6.71 20.51 -4.62
C SER A 432 7.74 20.10 -3.57
N TYR A 433 9.03 20.00 -3.93
CA TYR A 433 10.11 19.86 -2.93
C TYR A 433 10.12 20.97 -1.86
N THR A 434 9.56 22.15 -2.16
CA THR A 434 9.52 23.27 -1.21
C THR A 434 8.48 23.10 -0.09
N ASN A 435 7.49 22.22 -0.26
CA ASN A 435 6.51 21.88 0.76
C ASN A 435 6.86 20.58 1.51
N GLY A 436 7.93 19.88 1.09
CA GLY A 436 8.37 18.61 1.67
C GLY A 436 7.75 17.35 1.07
N ALA A 437 6.80 17.44 0.12
CA ALA A 437 6.06 16.28 -0.40
C ALA A 437 6.92 15.26 -1.16
N MET A 438 8.10 15.66 -1.66
CA MET A 438 9.04 14.81 -2.38
C MET A 438 10.40 14.69 -1.66
N SER A 439 10.44 14.90 -0.33
CA SER A 439 11.69 14.86 0.43
C SER A 439 12.37 13.49 0.39
N HIS A 440 11.59 12.41 0.32
CA HIS A 440 12.07 11.03 0.36
C HIS A 440 12.85 10.62 -0.88
N ILE A 441 12.45 11.12 -2.06
CA ILE A 441 13.10 10.79 -3.34
C ILE A 441 14.29 11.70 -3.68
N SER A 442 14.65 12.64 -2.79
CA SER A 442 15.67 13.67 -3.03
C SER A 442 16.64 13.79 -1.86
N PHE A 443 17.18 12.68 -1.40
CA PHE A 443 18.26 12.69 -0.42
C PHE A 443 19.61 12.98 -1.10
N VAL A 444 20.18 14.16 -0.85
CA VAL A 444 21.60 14.42 -1.06
C VAL A 444 22.22 14.75 0.28
N THR A 445 22.93 13.78 0.87
CA THR A 445 23.84 14.06 1.98
C THR A 445 25.10 14.71 1.41
N ASN A 446 25.36 15.96 1.77
CA ASN A 446 26.65 16.58 1.43
C ASN A 446 27.71 16.12 2.44
N ASP A 447 28.61 15.24 1.99
CA ASP A 447 29.77 14.69 2.73
C ASP A 447 30.68 15.77 3.38
N GLU A 448 30.65 17.02 2.92
CA GLU A 448 31.45 18.10 3.49
C GLU A 448 30.70 18.98 4.51
N SER A 449 29.38 18.82 4.68
CA SER A 449 28.59 19.74 5.51
C SER A 449 27.57 19.13 6.47
N ASP A 450 27.26 17.83 6.42
CA ASP A 450 26.16 17.18 7.19
C ASP A 450 24.84 17.99 7.17
N GLU A 451 24.61 18.78 6.11
CA GLU A 451 23.36 19.49 5.86
C GLU A 451 22.51 18.60 4.95
N VAL A 452 21.26 18.32 5.34
CA VAL A 452 20.28 17.71 4.43
C VAL A 452 20.01 18.76 3.35
N ILE A 453 20.68 18.62 2.21
CA ILE A 453 20.42 19.47 1.05
C ILE A 453 19.37 18.73 0.24
N TYR A 454 18.10 19.10 0.42
CA TYR A 454 17.08 18.75 -0.57
C TYR A 454 17.54 19.28 -1.91
N ASN A 455 17.49 18.44 -2.95
CA ASN A 455 17.75 18.88 -4.31
C ASN A 455 16.62 19.83 -4.71
N THR A 456 16.81 21.12 -4.42
CA THR A 456 15.89 22.20 -4.79
C THR A 456 15.92 22.51 -6.28
N SER A 457 16.69 21.76 -7.09
CA SER A 457 16.79 21.91 -8.54
C SER A 457 15.57 21.31 -9.25
N THR A 458 14.39 21.85 -8.95
CA THR A 458 13.13 21.59 -9.68
C THR A 458 13.16 22.06 -11.14
N ARG A 459 14.18 22.84 -11.54
CA ARG A 459 14.10 23.70 -12.73
C ARG A 459 14.81 23.21 -13.98
N THR A 460 15.46 22.05 -13.94
CA THR A 460 16.25 21.57 -15.08
C THR A 460 16.16 20.07 -15.25
N ASP A 461 16.34 19.63 -16.48
CA ASP A 461 16.65 18.28 -16.97
C ASP A 461 17.73 17.50 -16.17
N ASN A 462 18.43 18.14 -15.23
CA ASN A 462 19.36 17.51 -14.32
C ASN A 462 18.67 16.96 -13.06
N LEU A 463 18.07 15.78 -13.20
CA LEU A 463 17.47 15.00 -12.10
C LEU A 463 18.46 14.01 -11.48
N ALA A 464 19.77 14.16 -11.76
CA ALA A 464 20.79 13.38 -11.07
C ALA A 464 20.61 13.55 -9.56
N GLY A 465 20.48 12.43 -8.82
CA GLY A 465 20.18 12.48 -7.40
C GLY A 465 18.70 12.38 -7.02
N ILE A 466 17.77 12.20 -7.97
CA ILE A 466 16.33 12.07 -7.72
C ILE A 466 15.81 10.72 -8.23
N GLN A 467 15.19 9.95 -7.33
CA GLN A 467 14.56 8.68 -7.62
C GLN A 467 13.22 8.86 -8.38
N LYS A 468 12.83 7.86 -9.18
CA LYS A 468 11.48 7.74 -9.75
C LYS A 468 10.59 6.91 -8.82
N GLU A 469 9.35 7.34 -8.63
CA GLU A 469 8.38 6.55 -7.86
C GLU A 469 7.63 5.56 -8.75
N MET A 470 7.26 4.42 -8.16
CA MET A 470 6.18 3.56 -8.66
C MET A 470 4.86 3.94 -7.95
N LEU A 471 3.80 3.15 -8.09
CA LEU A 471 2.56 3.35 -7.33
C LEU A 471 2.55 2.49 -6.05
N TYR A 472 2.71 3.13 -4.91
CA TYR A 472 2.89 2.57 -3.59
C TYR A 472 1.54 2.40 -2.87
N CYS A 473 1.48 1.55 -1.83
CA CYS A 473 0.22 1.23 -1.15
C CYS A 473 -0.49 2.49 -0.62
N TRP A 474 0.26 3.40 -0.01
CA TRP A 474 -0.26 4.65 0.56
C TRP A 474 -0.79 5.65 -0.49
N ALA A 475 -0.55 5.42 -1.78
CA ALA A 475 -1.17 6.22 -2.83
C ALA A 475 -2.69 5.98 -2.87
N CYS A 476 -3.12 4.72 -2.72
CA CYS A 476 -4.53 4.32 -2.75
C CYS A 476 -5.15 4.22 -1.34
N HIS A 477 -4.36 3.79 -0.36
CA HIS A 477 -4.80 3.55 1.00
C HIS A 477 -4.48 4.74 1.91
N ALA A 478 -5.37 5.02 2.86
CA ALA A 478 -5.17 5.97 3.94
C ALA A 478 -4.35 5.36 5.10
N ASP A 479 -4.30 4.03 5.20
CA ASP A 479 -3.55 3.26 6.20
C ASP A 479 -3.28 1.82 5.72
N ASN A 480 -2.44 1.08 6.44
CA ASN A 480 -2.18 -0.35 6.18
C ASN A 480 -3.29 -1.31 6.63
N SER A 481 -4.38 -0.84 7.22
CA SER A 481 -5.57 -1.68 7.45
C SER A 481 -6.39 -1.84 6.18
N GLY A 482 -6.00 -1.15 5.10
CA GLY A 482 -6.61 -1.26 3.79
C GLY A 482 -7.71 -0.21 3.55
N ASN A 483 -7.91 0.75 4.46
CA ASN A 483 -8.88 1.81 4.24
C ASN A 483 -8.50 2.62 2.99
N LEU A 484 -9.45 2.78 2.06
CA LEU A 484 -9.22 3.51 0.82
C LEU A 484 -9.36 5.02 1.02
N ARG A 485 -8.63 5.80 0.22
CA ARG A 485 -8.75 7.26 0.21
C ARG A 485 -10.13 7.70 -0.33
N PRO A 486 -10.77 8.69 0.31
CA PRO A 486 -12.10 9.14 -0.09
C PRO A 486 -12.03 10.13 -1.26
N VAL A 487 -12.05 9.63 -2.50
CA VAL A 487 -11.98 10.48 -3.71
C VAL A 487 -13.33 11.14 -4.03
N GLY A 488 -14.43 10.40 -3.91
CA GLY A 488 -15.76 10.85 -4.35
C GLY A 488 -15.89 10.95 -5.88
N ALA A 489 -16.94 11.62 -6.35
CA ALA A 489 -17.21 11.83 -7.77
C ALA A 489 -16.08 12.64 -8.45
N ILE A 490 -15.68 12.25 -9.65
CA ILE A 490 -14.55 12.86 -10.39
C ILE A 490 -15.11 13.71 -11.51
N THR A 491 -14.71 14.98 -11.58
CA THR A 491 -14.98 15.85 -12.74
C THR A 491 -13.68 16.14 -13.44
N GLU A 492 -13.55 15.73 -14.70
CA GLU A 492 -12.38 15.97 -15.52
C GLU A 492 -12.72 16.95 -16.64
N ASP A 493 -11.92 18.01 -16.76
CA ASP A 493 -11.93 18.92 -17.90
C ASP A 493 -10.82 18.49 -18.86
N TYR A 494 -11.21 17.81 -19.94
CA TYR A 494 -10.31 17.35 -20.99
C TYR A 494 -9.94 18.49 -21.97
N GLY A 495 -10.51 19.68 -21.81
CA GLY A 495 -10.30 20.81 -22.71
C GLY A 495 -11.27 20.82 -23.90
N ASN A 496 -11.17 21.86 -24.74
CA ASN A 496 -12.08 22.09 -25.88
C ASN A 496 -13.59 22.06 -25.54
N GLY A 497 -13.95 22.24 -24.27
CA GLY A 497 -15.33 22.16 -23.79
C GLY A 497 -15.83 20.75 -23.48
N ALA A 498 -14.97 19.73 -23.57
CA ALA A 498 -15.25 18.37 -23.12
C ALA A 498 -15.01 18.27 -21.61
N VAL A 499 -16.11 18.23 -20.85
CA VAL A 499 -16.10 18.08 -19.39
C VAL A 499 -16.99 16.89 -19.05
N VAL A 500 -16.41 15.89 -18.39
CA VAL A 500 -17.12 14.67 -17.99
C VAL A 500 -17.18 14.60 -16.47
N THR A 501 -18.31 14.16 -15.94
CA THR A 501 -18.49 13.91 -14.50
C THR A 501 -18.77 12.44 -14.29
N TYR A 502 -17.80 11.74 -13.73
CA TYR A 502 -17.93 10.35 -13.31
C TYR A 502 -18.58 10.28 -11.92
N PRO A 503 -19.50 9.31 -11.70
CA PRO A 503 -20.19 9.17 -10.43
C PRO A 503 -19.24 8.78 -9.29
N ASP A 504 -19.70 9.02 -8.06
CA ASP A 504 -19.09 8.40 -6.88
C ASP A 504 -19.56 6.95 -6.79
N VAL A 505 -18.65 6.03 -7.12
CA VAL A 505 -18.84 4.58 -7.09
C VAL A 505 -17.87 3.96 -6.08
N ASN A 506 -17.72 4.63 -4.92
CA ASN A 506 -16.96 4.16 -3.76
C ASN A 506 -15.47 3.91 -4.10
N GLY A 507 -14.92 2.77 -3.67
CA GLY A 507 -13.51 2.44 -3.79
C GLY A 507 -12.96 2.49 -5.22
N SER A 508 -13.79 2.26 -6.25
CA SER A 508 -13.36 2.30 -7.64
C SER A 508 -12.90 3.69 -8.11
N ASN A 509 -13.32 4.76 -7.42
CA ASN A 509 -12.88 6.11 -7.72
C ASN A 509 -11.36 6.29 -7.49
N VAL A 510 -10.72 5.49 -6.61
CA VAL A 510 -9.24 5.53 -6.47
C VAL A 510 -8.54 5.07 -7.75
N CYS A 511 -9.12 4.12 -8.48
CA CYS A 511 -8.57 3.64 -9.76
C CYS A 511 -8.86 4.64 -10.89
N MET A 512 -10.09 5.17 -10.91
CA MET A 512 -10.56 6.08 -11.95
C MET A 512 -9.84 7.43 -11.97
N VAL A 513 -9.15 7.81 -10.88
CA VAL A 513 -8.27 8.99 -10.88
C VAL A 513 -7.27 8.96 -12.03
N CYS A 514 -6.77 7.77 -12.39
CA CYS A 514 -5.78 7.56 -13.45
C CYS A 514 -6.40 6.90 -14.68
N HIS A 515 -7.34 5.97 -14.48
CA HIS A 515 -7.86 5.08 -15.52
C HIS A 515 -9.10 5.60 -16.27
N ILE A 516 -9.29 6.92 -16.36
CA ILE A 516 -10.34 7.57 -17.18
C ILE A 516 -9.78 8.19 -18.47
N GLY A 517 -8.52 7.87 -18.82
CA GLY A 517 -7.81 8.50 -19.92
C GLY A 517 -7.41 9.95 -19.60
N ARG A 518 -6.72 10.59 -20.55
CA ARG A 518 -6.36 12.03 -20.48
C ARG A 518 -6.97 12.85 -21.60
N GLU A 519 -7.68 12.21 -22.52
CA GLU A 519 -8.47 12.83 -23.58
C GLU A 519 -9.70 11.95 -23.88
N VAL A 520 -10.78 12.57 -24.35
CA VAL A 520 -12.00 11.89 -24.81
C VAL A 520 -12.35 12.35 -26.23
N GLY A 521 -13.14 11.55 -26.95
CA GLY A 521 -13.50 11.88 -28.34
C GLY A 521 -14.21 13.23 -28.50
N ASP A 522 -14.90 13.71 -27.47
CA ASP A 522 -15.52 15.05 -27.44
C ASP A 522 -14.51 16.19 -27.60
N VAL A 523 -13.24 16.00 -27.25
CA VAL A 523 -12.19 17.01 -27.47
C VAL A 523 -11.98 17.27 -28.96
N ILE A 524 -12.08 16.24 -29.80
CA ILE A 524 -12.04 16.36 -31.27
C ILE A 524 -13.30 17.09 -31.77
N LYS A 525 -14.47 16.77 -31.21
CA LYS A 525 -15.74 17.43 -31.58
C LYS A 525 -15.73 18.92 -31.24
N GLY A 526 -15.20 19.29 -30.08
CA GLY A 526 -15.04 20.66 -29.61
C GLY A 526 -13.91 21.43 -30.29
N ASP A 527 -13.03 20.74 -31.02
CA ASP A 527 -11.84 21.34 -31.59
C ASP A 527 -12.16 22.43 -32.62
N ALA A 528 -11.47 23.56 -32.49
CA ALA A 528 -11.70 24.77 -33.29
C ALA A 528 -10.79 24.88 -34.53
N ASP A 529 -9.96 23.86 -34.81
CA ASP A 529 -9.06 23.88 -35.95
C ASP A 529 -9.80 24.09 -37.27
N ALA A 530 -9.24 24.97 -38.10
CA ALA A 530 -9.95 25.58 -39.22
C ALA A 530 -9.70 24.87 -40.56
N ASP A 531 -8.77 23.93 -40.63
CA ASP A 531 -8.44 23.20 -41.85
C ASP A 531 -8.28 21.68 -41.67
N GLY A 532 -8.25 21.17 -40.44
CA GLY A 532 -8.05 19.77 -40.12
C GLY A 532 -6.59 19.33 -40.15
N VAL A 533 -5.64 20.28 -40.13
CA VAL A 533 -4.19 20.00 -40.21
C VAL A 533 -3.54 20.15 -38.84
N ARG A 534 -3.35 19.04 -38.14
CA ARG A 534 -2.85 19.02 -36.76
C ARG A 534 -2.32 17.65 -36.33
N SER A 535 -1.53 17.65 -35.26
CA SER A 535 -1.13 16.42 -34.58
C SER A 535 -2.34 15.70 -33.99
N PHE A 536 -2.24 14.37 -33.94
CA PHE A 536 -3.23 13.47 -33.36
C PHE A 536 -3.55 13.84 -31.90
N ILE A 537 -4.85 13.86 -31.55
CA ILE A 537 -5.32 13.94 -30.17
C ILE A 537 -5.33 12.52 -29.62
N ASN A 538 -4.52 12.23 -28.60
CA ASN A 538 -4.34 10.89 -28.05
C ASN A 538 -5.17 10.71 -26.77
N SER A 539 -6.07 9.72 -26.72
CA SER A 539 -6.86 9.33 -25.53
C SER A 539 -6.03 9.18 -24.25
N HIS A 540 -4.76 8.79 -24.40
CA HIS A 540 -3.87 8.33 -23.32
C HIS A 540 -4.38 7.03 -22.69
N TYR A 541 -3.45 6.19 -22.22
CA TYR A 541 -3.66 4.75 -22.12
C TYR A 541 -4.58 4.30 -20.97
N LEU A 542 -5.05 3.04 -21.04
CA LEU A 542 -5.77 2.34 -19.95
C LEU A 542 -6.99 3.11 -19.43
N ALA A 543 -7.79 3.67 -20.34
CA ALA A 543 -8.99 4.47 -20.04
C ALA A 543 -10.23 3.63 -19.66
N ALA A 544 -10.03 2.53 -18.92
CA ALA A 544 -11.04 1.55 -18.57
C ALA A 544 -12.26 2.15 -17.86
N GLY A 545 -12.04 3.08 -16.93
CA GLY A 545 -13.12 3.79 -16.23
C GLY A 545 -14.00 4.57 -17.21
N GLY A 546 -13.39 5.31 -18.15
CA GLY A 546 -14.17 6.02 -19.16
C GLY A 546 -14.87 5.08 -20.16
N MET A 547 -14.34 3.87 -20.39
CA MET A 547 -15.00 2.85 -21.21
C MET A 547 -16.19 2.20 -20.51
N VAL A 548 -16.07 1.86 -19.22
CA VAL A 548 -17.17 1.31 -18.41
C VAL A 548 -18.37 2.25 -18.42
N PHE A 549 -18.15 3.56 -18.28
CA PHE A 549 -19.21 4.57 -18.28
C PHE A 549 -19.57 5.11 -19.67
N ALA A 550 -19.02 4.55 -20.75
CA ALA A 550 -19.28 4.96 -22.14
C ALA A 550 -18.98 6.44 -22.46
N GLU A 551 -17.93 7.01 -21.86
CA GLU A 551 -17.56 8.44 -21.99
C GLU A 551 -16.28 8.68 -22.83
N SER A 552 -15.43 7.67 -23.03
CA SER A 552 -14.08 7.89 -23.60
C SER A 552 -14.06 8.12 -25.12
N GLY A 553 -14.92 7.45 -25.87
CA GLY A 553 -14.80 7.29 -27.33
C GLY A 553 -15.19 8.52 -28.16
N TYR A 554 -14.80 8.51 -29.43
CA TYR A 554 -15.36 9.41 -30.43
C TYR A 554 -16.69 8.85 -30.94
N GLU A 555 -17.77 9.44 -30.43
CA GLU A 555 -19.13 9.12 -30.84
C GLU A 555 -19.55 9.89 -32.10
N TYR A 556 -19.97 9.18 -33.13
CA TYR A 556 -20.35 9.77 -34.40
C TYR A 556 -21.70 10.51 -34.33
N PRO A 557 -21.82 11.71 -34.94
CA PRO A 557 -23.05 12.48 -34.89
C PRO A 557 -24.26 11.74 -35.48
N GLY A 558 -25.32 11.61 -34.68
CA GLY A 558 -26.58 10.98 -35.10
C GLY A 558 -26.71 9.51 -34.69
N GLU A 559 -25.62 8.90 -34.21
CA GLU A 559 -25.61 7.54 -33.70
C GLU A 559 -25.93 7.48 -32.20
N ASN A 560 -26.31 6.30 -31.72
CA ASN A 560 -26.62 6.05 -30.32
C ASN A 560 -25.54 5.16 -29.69
N TYR A 561 -24.93 5.66 -28.62
CA TYR A 561 -23.91 4.99 -27.80
C TYR A 561 -24.34 4.74 -26.37
N GLN A 562 -25.61 5.02 -26.04
CA GLN A 562 -26.15 4.73 -24.72
C GLN A 562 -26.08 3.23 -24.44
N ASP A 563 -25.82 2.91 -23.19
CA ASP A 563 -25.76 1.52 -22.74
C ASP A 563 -27.05 0.75 -23.08
N VAL A 564 -26.83 -0.49 -23.49
CA VAL A 564 -27.90 -1.45 -23.68
C VAL A 564 -28.62 -1.68 -22.36
N THR A 565 -29.91 -2.00 -22.42
CA THR A 565 -30.78 -2.00 -21.22
C THR A 565 -30.40 -3.03 -20.14
N TYR A 566 -29.47 -3.92 -20.45
CA TYR A 566 -29.00 -5.02 -19.61
C TYR A 566 -27.49 -4.92 -19.33
N PHE A 567 -26.86 -3.79 -19.69
CA PHE A 567 -25.51 -3.50 -19.23
C PHE A 567 -25.56 -3.14 -17.74
N GLU A 568 -24.73 -3.80 -16.95
CA GLU A 568 -24.71 -3.65 -15.49
C GLU A 568 -23.27 -3.53 -14.94
N HIS A 569 -22.24 -3.47 -15.82
CA HIS A 569 -20.86 -3.46 -15.35
C HIS A 569 -20.48 -2.17 -14.63
N ASP A 570 -21.13 -1.05 -14.94
CA ASP A 570 -21.01 0.24 -14.23
C ASP A 570 -21.69 0.23 -12.85
N GLU A 571 -22.58 -0.73 -12.60
CA GLU A 571 -23.31 -0.91 -11.35
C GLU A 571 -22.68 -1.95 -10.40
N ILE A 572 -21.71 -2.74 -10.87
CA ILE A 572 -21.00 -3.74 -10.05
C ILE A 572 -20.43 -3.09 -8.79
N GLY A 573 -20.55 -3.77 -7.65
CA GLY A 573 -20.02 -3.30 -6.38
C GLY A 573 -20.73 -2.06 -5.83
N THR A 574 -21.91 -1.70 -6.36
CA THR A 574 -22.71 -0.57 -5.88
C THR A 574 -24.02 -1.03 -5.25
N ALA A 575 -24.74 -0.10 -4.63
CA ALA A 575 -26.09 -0.37 -4.10
C ALA A 575 -27.14 -0.67 -5.19
N ALA A 576 -26.85 -0.38 -6.46
CA ALA A 576 -27.75 -0.68 -7.58
C ALA A 576 -27.78 -2.19 -7.90
N LEU A 577 -26.65 -2.89 -7.74
CA LEU A 577 -26.50 -4.31 -8.04
C LEU A 577 -26.05 -5.13 -6.83
N LEU A 578 -27.01 -5.48 -5.97
CA LEU A 578 -26.77 -6.19 -4.71
C LEU A 578 -26.06 -7.54 -4.92
N GLY A 579 -25.09 -7.84 -4.06
CA GLY A 579 -24.38 -9.13 -4.06
C GLY A 579 -23.12 -9.19 -4.92
N THR A 580 -22.68 -8.05 -5.47
CA THR A 580 -21.48 -7.95 -6.33
C THR A 580 -20.31 -7.20 -5.67
N GLY A 581 -20.38 -6.97 -4.35
CA GLY A 581 -19.41 -6.20 -3.57
C GLY A 581 -19.93 -4.82 -3.18
N GLU A 582 -19.07 -3.98 -2.58
CA GLU A 582 -19.43 -2.65 -2.08
C GLU A 582 -18.46 -1.52 -2.52
N ASN A 583 -17.40 -1.85 -3.26
CA ASN A 583 -16.34 -0.91 -3.64
C ASN A 583 -16.39 -0.48 -5.12
N GLY A 584 -17.55 -0.61 -5.76
CA GLY A 584 -17.76 -0.18 -7.15
C GLY A 584 -17.19 -1.12 -8.22
N PRO A 585 -17.33 -0.71 -9.50
CA PRO A 585 -17.23 -1.63 -10.64
C PRO A 585 -15.80 -2.09 -10.94
N CYS A 586 -14.82 -1.20 -10.82
CA CYS A 586 -13.41 -1.55 -11.03
C CYS A 586 -12.94 -2.53 -9.95
N ALA A 587 -13.21 -2.21 -8.67
CA ALA A 587 -12.79 -3.04 -7.55
C ALA A 587 -13.54 -4.38 -7.51
N GLY A 588 -14.83 -4.40 -7.86
CA GLY A 588 -15.63 -5.64 -7.90
C GLY A 588 -15.04 -6.69 -8.84
N CYS A 589 -14.46 -6.26 -9.96
CA CYS A 589 -13.77 -7.16 -10.89
C CYS A 589 -12.30 -7.39 -10.50
N HIS A 590 -11.51 -6.33 -10.30
CA HIS A 590 -10.05 -6.44 -10.17
C HIS A 590 -9.55 -6.81 -8.78
N MET A 591 -10.38 -6.64 -7.74
CA MET A 591 -10.00 -6.84 -6.33
C MET A 591 -10.75 -8.00 -5.66
N SER A 592 -11.52 -8.80 -6.40
CA SER A 592 -12.32 -9.91 -5.85
C SER A 592 -11.64 -11.29 -5.89
N ALA A 593 -10.45 -11.38 -6.47
CA ALA A 593 -9.61 -12.59 -6.45
C ALA A 593 -8.85 -12.73 -5.13
N GLU A 594 -8.40 -13.94 -4.78
CA GLU A 594 -7.51 -14.17 -3.63
C GLU A 594 -6.22 -13.33 -3.74
N SER A 595 -5.66 -13.25 -4.95
CA SER A 595 -4.50 -12.42 -5.26
C SER A 595 -4.89 -11.00 -5.73
N SER A 596 -5.76 -10.32 -4.98
CA SER A 596 -6.35 -9.02 -5.37
C SER A 596 -5.35 -7.93 -5.77
N HIS A 597 -4.14 -7.89 -5.21
CA HIS A 597 -3.16 -6.84 -5.48
C HIS A 597 -2.24 -7.11 -6.67
N VAL A 598 -2.54 -8.16 -7.47
CA VAL A 598 -2.04 -8.26 -8.85
C VAL A 598 -2.89 -7.45 -9.83
N PHE A 599 -4.07 -6.99 -9.38
CA PHE A 599 -5.02 -6.14 -10.13
C PHE A 599 -5.54 -6.76 -11.43
N LEU A 600 -5.60 -8.09 -11.52
CA LEU A 600 -6.10 -8.81 -12.69
C LEU A 600 -7.30 -9.70 -12.33
N PRO A 601 -8.42 -9.61 -13.08
CA PRO A 601 -9.60 -10.46 -12.87
C PRO A 601 -9.46 -11.84 -13.53
N VAL A 602 -8.32 -12.11 -14.17
CA VAL A 602 -8.01 -13.32 -14.93
C VAL A 602 -6.56 -13.74 -14.72
N GLU A 603 -6.28 -15.03 -14.89
CA GLU A 603 -4.93 -15.57 -15.00
C GLU A 603 -4.55 -15.70 -16.48
N LYS A 604 -3.29 -15.40 -16.80
CA LYS A 604 -2.74 -15.51 -18.15
C LYS A 604 -1.48 -16.37 -18.17
N ASP A 605 -1.26 -17.08 -19.27
CA ASP A 605 0.02 -17.75 -19.54
C ASP A 605 1.10 -16.76 -20.03
N GLU A 606 2.31 -17.29 -20.32
CA GLU A 606 3.46 -16.49 -20.78
C GLU A 606 3.18 -15.78 -22.13
N GLU A 607 2.30 -16.35 -22.96
CA GLU A 607 1.86 -15.78 -24.23
C GLU A 607 0.71 -14.77 -24.09
N GLY A 608 0.17 -14.58 -22.88
CA GLY A 608 -0.92 -13.65 -22.60
C GLY A 608 -2.33 -14.19 -22.90
N THR A 609 -2.45 -15.51 -23.10
CA THR A 609 -3.73 -16.24 -23.25
C THR A 609 -4.44 -16.29 -21.91
N ILE A 610 -5.73 -16.00 -21.86
CA ILE A 610 -6.54 -16.14 -20.65
C ILE A 610 -6.77 -17.64 -20.38
N ILE A 611 -6.27 -18.12 -19.24
CA ILE A 611 -6.35 -19.53 -18.85
C ILE A 611 -7.27 -19.78 -17.65
N ALA A 612 -7.62 -18.73 -16.90
CA ALA A 612 -8.60 -18.79 -15.83
C ALA A 612 -9.27 -17.42 -15.59
N VAL A 613 -10.49 -17.45 -15.05
CA VAL A 613 -11.16 -16.27 -14.48
C VAL A 613 -11.00 -16.33 -12.96
N THR A 614 -10.27 -15.37 -12.40
CA THR A 614 -9.97 -15.32 -10.96
C THR A 614 -10.97 -14.46 -10.19
N ALA A 615 -11.63 -13.52 -10.87
CA ALA A 615 -12.72 -12.73 -10.30
C ALA A 615 -14.01 -13.54 -10.19
N THR A 616 -14.53 -13.68 -8.97
CA THR A 616 -15.73 -14.49 -8.72
C THR A 616 -17.02 -13.83 -9.22
N VAL A 617 -17.04 -12.51 -9.41
CA VAL A 617 -18.23 -11.75 -9.83
C VAL A 617 -18.71 -12.13 -11.23
N CYS A 618 -17.79 -12.42 -12.16
CA CYS A 618 -18.11 -12.70 -13.57
C CYS A 618 -19.14 -13.83 -13.72
N VAL A 619 -18.92 -14.95 -13.03
CA VAL A 619 -19.79 -16.15 -13.13
C VAL A 619 -21.12 -16.00 -12.39
N THR A 620 -21.27 -14.98 -11.54
CA THR A 620 -22.56 -14.70 -10.86
C THR A 620 -23.60 -14.10 -11.79
N CYS A 621 -23.16 -13.37 -12.82
CA CYS A 621 -24.03 -12.70 -13.78
C CYS A 621 -24.02 -13.40 -15.15
N HIS A 622 -22.88 -13.92 -15.61
CA HIS A 622 -22.76 -14.60 -16.90
C HIS A 622 -23.25 -16.06 -16.87
N ASP A 623 -24.53 -16.25 -16.54
CA ASP A 623 -25.21 -17.55 -16.39
C ASP A 623 -26.00 -17.99 -17.63
N GLY A 624 -26.04 -17.16 -18.68
CA GLY A 624 -26.84 -17.37 -19.88
C GLY A 624 -28.13 -16.52 -19.91
N GLU A 625 -28.57 -15.98 -18.76
CA GLU A 625 -29.71 -15.06 -18.65
C GLU A 625 -29.26 -13.60 -18.73
N HIS A 626 -28.16 -13.24 -18.06
CA HIS A 626 -27.63 -11.85 -18.03
C HIS A 626 -26.40 -11.64 -18.94
N GLY A 627 -26.08 -12.63 -19.79
CA GLY A 627 -24.98 -12.58 -20.76
C GLY A 627 -24.69 -13.96 -21.34
N PRO A 628 -23.68 -14.12 -22.21
CA PRO A 628 -23.20 -15.45 -22.61
C PRO A 628 -22.83 -16.27 -21.37
N ALA A 629 -23.30 -17.51 -21.30
CA ALA A 629 -23.01 -18.37 -20.16
C ALA A 629 -21.52 -18.71 -20.12
N PHE A 630 -20.84 -18.36 -19.03
CA PHE A 630 -19.44 -18.70 -18.78
C PHE A 630 -19.23 -20.11 -18.24
N VAL A 631 -20.32 -20.81 -17.91
CA VAL A 631 -20.29 -22.18 -17.38
C VAL A 631 -21.13 -23.11 -18.25
N THR A 632 -20.68 -24.35 -18.43
CA THR A 632 -21.49 -25.38 -19.09
C THR A 632 -22.69 -25.76 -18.21
N GLU A 633 -23.83 -26.08 -18.84
CA GLU A 633 -25.10 -26.36 -18.13
C GLU A 633 -24.91 -27.53 -17.12
N GLY A 634 -24.74 -27.20 -15.83
CA GLY A 634 -24.63 -28.16 -14.73
C GLY A 634 -23.39 -28.06 -13.84
N ASP A 635 -22.40 -27.21 -14.13
CA ASP A 635 -21.26 -26.97 -13.24
C ASP A 635 -20.89 -25.47 -13.13
N PRO A 636 -21.39 -24.75 -12.11
CA PRO A 636 -21.12 -23.32 -11.91
C PRO A 636 -19.65 -22.98 -11.58
N LEU A 637 -18.73 -23.95 -11.63
CA LEU A 637 -17.29 -23.80 -11.40
C LEU A 637 -16.44 -24.20 -12.62
N ASP A 638 -17.01 -24.30 -13.81
CA ASP A 638 -16.26 -24.59 -15.05
C ASP A 638 -15.46 -23.37 -15.54
N ILE A 639 -14.46 -22.97 -14.74
CA ILE A 639 -13.57 -21.81 -14.96
C ILE A 639 -12.87 -21.89 -16.33
N ALA A 640 -12.66 -23.09 -16.86
CA ALA A 640 -12.01 -23.31 -18.14
C ALA A 640 -12.88 -22.83 -19.32
N ALA A 641 -14.19 -23.07 -19.27
CA ALA A 641 -15.12 -22.58 -20.31
C ALA A 641 -15.24 -21.06 -20.30
N ALA A 642 -15.22 -20.44 -19.10
CA ALA A 642 -15.22 -18.99 -18.94
C ALA A 642 -13.96 -18.35 -19.54
N ALA A 643 -12.80 -18.93 -19.25
CA ALA A 643 -11.52 -18.50 -19.79
C ALA A 643 -11.47 -18.61 -21.32
N GLU A 644 -11.91 -19.75 -21.89
CA GLU A 644 -11.98 -19.95 -23.34
C GLU A 644 -12.91 -18.93 -24.02
N PHE A 645 -14.06 -18.63 -23.41
CA PHE A 645 -14.97 -17.62 -23.92
C PHE A 645 -14.33 -16.22 -23.92
N LEU A 646 -13.76 -15.78 -22.79
CA LEU A 646 -13.13 -14.46 -22.71
C LEU A 646 -11.93 -14.34 -23.65
N GLU A 647 -11.14 -15.41 -23.79
CA GLU A 647 -10.04 -15.44 -24.75
C GLU A 647 -10.55 -15.30 -26.18
N THR A 648 -11.62 -16.02 -26.54
CA THR A 648 -12.24 -15.90 -27.86
C THR A 648 -12.74 -14.47 -28.11
N GLU A 649 -13.45 -13.87 -27.15
CA GLU A 649 -13.90 -12.48 -27.27
C GLU A 649 -12.73 -11.49 -27.39
N LYS A 650 -11.63 -11.71 -26.66
CA LYS A 650 -10.40 -10.92 -26.78
C LYS A 650 -9.81 -11.02 -28.19
N GLU A 651 -9.67 -12.23 -28.72
CA GLU A 651 -9.13 -12.46 -30.06
C GLU A 651 -9.99 -11.80 -31.14
N GLU A 652 -11.30 -12.00 -31.09
CA GLU A 652 -12.25 -11.44 -32.06
C GLU A 652 -12.31 -9.91 -32.00
N TYR A 653 -12.25 -9.33 -30.80
CA TYR A 653 -12.09 -7.89 -30.58
C TYR A 653 -10.81 -7.35 -31.25
N MET A 654 -9.67 -8.01 -31.04
CA MET A 654 -8.41 -7.61 -31.66
C MET A 654 -8.47 -7.76 -33.20
N MET A 655 -9.15 -8.78 -33.72
CA MET A 655 -9.37 -8.92 -35.17
C MET A 655 -10.23 -7.78 -35.75
N ALA A 656 -11.24 -7.32 -35.01
CA ALA A 656 -12.04 -6.15 -35.40
C ALA A 656 -11.20 -4.86 -35.42
N LEU A 657 -10.29 -4.67 -34.46
CA LEU A 657 -9.36 -3.55 -34.46
C LEU A 657 -8.33 -3.62 -35.59
N GLU A 658 -7.80 -4.81 -35.90
CA GLU A 658 -6.93 -4.99 -37.07
C GLU A 658 -7.66 -4.70 -38.39
N LEU A 659 -8.96 -4.96 -38.47
CA LEU A 659 -9.78 -4.57 -39.62
C LEU A 659 -9.98 -3.05 -39.71
N LEU A 660 -10.28 -2.37 -38.59
CA LEU A 660 -10.36 -0.91 -38.55
C LEU A 660 -9.02 -0.25 -38.93
N LYS A 661 -7.91 -0.78 -38.41
CA LYS A 661 -6.55 -0.37 -38.78
C LYS A 661 -6.28 -0.52 -40.28
N ALA A 662 -6.74 -1.63 -40.89
CA ALA A 662 -6.64 -1.81 -42.33
C ALA A 662 -7.51 -0.81 -43.11
N ALA A 663 -8.72 -0.50 -42.62
CA ALA A 663 -9.61 0.47 -43.25
C ALA A 663 -9.03 1.90 -43.23
N LEU A 664 -8.38 2.29 -42.12
CA LEU A 664 -7.60 3.52 -42.03
C LEU A 664 -6.42 3.52 -43.02
N ALA A 665 -5.71 2.41 -43.15
CA ALA A 665 -4.57 2.29 -44.07
C ALA A 665 -4.97 2.44 -45.54
N GLU A 666 -6.17 2.00 -45.94
CA GLU A 666 -6.71 2.23 -47.29
C GLU A 666 -6.96 3.73 -47.57
N GLN A 667 -7.15 4.55 -46.53
CA GLN A 667 -7.20 6.02 -46.62
C GLN A 667 -5.82 6.69 -46.46
N GLY A 668 -4.75 5.91 -46.40
CA GLY A 668 -3.38 6.40 -46.23
C GLY A 668 -3.00 6.77 -44.78
N ILE A 669 -3.78 6.34 -43.79
CA ILE A 669 -3.55 6.57 -42.36
C ILE A 669 -2.96 5.28 -41.77
N ILE A 670 -1.64 5.25 -41.55
CA ILE A 670 -0.91 4.05 -41.14
C ILE A 670 -0.65 4.09 -39.63
N TYR A 671 -1.18 3.12 -38.91
CA TYR A 671 -0.91 2.96 -37.47
C TYR A 671 0.45 2.32 -37.18
N ALA A 672 1.15 2.82 -36.16
CA ALA A 672 2.26 2.17 -35.47
C ALA A 672 2.10 2.30 -33.95
N SER A 673 2.76 1.42 -33.19
CA SER A 673 2.74 1.46 -31.72
C SER A 673 3.58 2.59 -31.11
N ASP A 674 4.46 3.20 -31.91
CA ASP A 674 5.29 4.31 -31.48
C ASP A 674 4.60 5.65 -31.76
N TYR A 675 4.70 6.58 -30.81
CA TYR A 675 4.26 7.96 -31.00
C TYR A 675 4.88 8.57 -32.28
N PRO A 676 4.12 9.30 -33.13
CA PRO A 676 2.75 9.82 -32.94
C PRO A 676 1.60 8.87 -33.32
N TYR A 677 1.86 7.57 -33.42
CA TYR A 677 0.95 6.48 -33.77
C TYR A 677 0.42 6.47 -35.19
N PHE A 678 0.16 7.63 -35.81
CA PHE A 678 -0.40 7.70 -37.16
C PHE A 678 0.58 8.37 -38.12
N PHE A 679 0.84 7.68 -39.23
CA PHE A 679 1.79 8.08 -40.24
C PHE A 679 1.16 8.08 -41.63
N ASP A 680 1.70 8.86 -42.54
CA ASP A 680 1.37 8.81 -43.96
C ASP A 680 2.09 7.65 -44.69
N GLY A 681 1.79 7.49 -45.98
CA GLY A 681 2.41 6.46 -46.83
C GLY A 681 3.92 6.63 -47.05
N GLU A 682 4.47 7.78 -46.70
CA GLU A 682 5.88 8.11 -46.73
C GLU A 682 6.58 7.83 -45.38
N GLY A 683 5.82 7.52 -44.33
CA GLY A 683 6.33 7.26 -42.98
C GLY A 683 6.54 8.52 -42.14
N GLU A 684 5.96 9.66 -42.53
CA GLU A 684 5.95 10.90 -41.76
C GLU A 684 4.67 11.02 -40.91
N ASP A 685 4.64 11.89 -39.90
CA ASP A 685 3.46 12.13 -39.04
C ASP A 685 2.21 12.48 -39.87
N TYR A 686 1.10 11.80 -39.59
CA TYR A 686 -0.17 12.05 -40.29
C TYR A 686 -0.87 13.28 -39.70
N LEU A 687 -0.77 14.40 -40.42
CA LEU A 687 -1.29 15.68 -39.94
C LEU A 687 -2.58 16.13 -40.64
N ASP A 688 -2.84 15.72 -41.88
CA ASP A 688 -3.96 16.25 -42.70
C ASP A 688 -5.20 15.34 -42.63
N TRP A 689 -5.99 15.49 -41.57
CA TRP A 689 -7.21 14.71 -41.33
C TRP A 689 -8.34 15.04 -42.29
N ALA A 690 -8.26 16.17 -42.99
CA ALA A 690 -9.20 16.56 -44.03
C ALA A 690 -8.90 15.88 -45.38
N ALA A 691 -7.76 15.21 -45.54
CA ALA A 691 -7.37 14.62 -46.83
C ALA A 691 -8.37 13.57 -47.36
N PRO A 692 -8.92 12.63 -46.55
CA PRO A 692 -9.81 11.60 -47.07
C PRO A 692 -11.19 12.13 -47.53
N TYR A 693 -11.83 12.95 -46.70
CA TYR A 693 -13.23 13.35 -46.89
C TYR A 693 -13.50 14.87 -46.80
N GLY A 694 -12.45 15.67 -46.82
CA GLY A 694 -12.51 17.12 -46.76
C GLY A 694 -12.81 17.68 -45.37
N PHE A 695 -12.86 19.01 -45.30
CA PHE A 695 -13.02 19.74 -44.05
C PHE A 695 -14.31 19.43 -43.28
N ALA A 696 -15.36 18.94 -43.93
CA ALA A 696 -16.58 18.56 -43.21
C ALA A 696 -16.42 17.22 -42.46
N GLY A 697 -15.51 16.36 -42.91
CA GLY A 697 -15.31 15.01 -42.39
C GLY A 697 -14.09 14.83 -41.50
N TRP A 698 -13.18 15.81 -41.41
CA TRP A 698 -11.88 15.62 -40.73
C TRP A 698 -11.99 15.15 -39.28
N LYS A 699 -13.00 15.63 -38.54
CA LYS A 699 -13.24 15.21 -37.15
C LYS A 699 -13.61 13.74 -37.05
N ASN A 700 -14.44 13.26 -37.98
CA ASN A 700 -14.83 11.87 -38.06
C ASN A 700 -13.65 10.99 -38.55
N THR A 701 -12.78 11.49 -39.41
CA THR A 701 -11.54 10.81 -39.81
C THR A 701 -10.60 10.63 -38.61
N MET A 702 -10.33 11.72 -37.86
CA MET A 702 -9.54 11.64 -36.63
C MET A 702 -10.25 10.80 -35.57
N GLY A 703 -11.58 10.85 -35.51
CA GLY A 703 -12.40 10.04 -34.62
C GLY A 703 -12.22 8.53 -34.82
N ALA A 704 -12.13 8.07 -36.08
CA ALA A 704 -11.84 6.66 -36.38
C ALA A 704 -10.45 6.25 -35.86
N ALA A 705 -9.45 7.09 -36.09
CA ALA A 705 -8.09 6.88 -35.57
C ALA A 705 -8.04 6.93 -34.04
N PHE A 706 -8.80 7.85 -33.43
CA PHE A 706 -8.94 7.98 -31.98
C PHE A 706 -9.53 6.72 -31.36
N ASN A 707 -10.63 6.22 -31.91
CA ASN A 707 -11.27 4.99 -31.45
C ASN A 707 -10.35 3.78 -31.58
N LEU A 708 -9.61 3.65 -32.69
CA LEU A 708 -8.60 2.59 -32.83
C LEU A 708 -7.54 2.68 -31.72
N ASN A 709 -6.95 3.87 -31.52
CA ASN A 709 -5.88 4.07 -30.54
C ASN A 709 -6.37 3.87 -29.10
N LEU A 710 -7.56 4.38 -28.76
CA LEU A 710 -8.20 4.18 -27.46
C LEU A 710 -8.37 2.69 -27.16
N LEU A 711 -8.94 1.95 -28.10
CA LEU A 711 -9.31 0.55 -27.93
C LEU A 711 -8.09 -0.39 -27.94
N LEU A 712 -7.05 -0.08 -28.71
CA LEU A 712 -5.76 -0.80 -28.64
C LEU A 712 -5.06 -0.62 -27.28
N HIS A 713 -5.29 0.51 -26.61
CA HIS A 713 -4.74 0.80 -25.29
C HIS A 713 -5.74 0.56 -24.14
N ASP A 714 -6.90 -0.04 -24.43
CA ASP A 714 -7.78 -0.69 -23.46
C ASP A 714 -7.85 -2.20 -23.76
N PRO A 715 -6.87 -2.98 -23.28
CA PRO A 715 -6.83 -4.42 -23.55
C PRO A 715 -8.00 -5.18 -22.91
N GLY A 716 -8.80 -4.54 -22.04
CA GLY A 716 -10.01 -5.08 -21.44
C GLY A 716 -11.31 -4.58 -22.07
N GLY A 717 -11.26 -3.79 -23.15
CA GLY A 717 -12.43 -3.12 -23.74
C GLY A 717 -13.56 -4.09 -24.16
N PHE A 718 -13.22 -5.33 -24.52
CA PHE A 718 -14.19 -6.39 -24.82
C PHE A 718 -15.01 -6.83 -23.59
N ALA A 719 -14.53 -6.55 -22.37
CA ALA A 719 -15.20 -6.84 -21.11
C ALA A 719 -15.73 -5.58 -20.43
N HIS A 720 -15.00 -4.45 -20.44
CA HIS A 720 -15.40 -3.21 -19.76
C HIS A 720 -16.77 -2.72 -20.22
N ASN A 721 -16.94 -2.50 -21.52
CA ASN A 721 -18.22 -2.19 -22.15
C ASN A 721 -18.22 -2.67 -23.61
N ARG A 722 -18.53 -3.95 -23.78
CA ARG A 722 -18.50 -4.64 -25.07
C ARG A 722 -19.32 -3.95 -26.16
N TYR A 723 -20.52 -3.48 -25.82
CA TYR A 723 -21.42 -2.90 -26.82
C TYR A 723 -21.00 -1.49 -27.23
N TYR A 724 -20.49 -0.71 -26.28
CA TYR A 724 -19.89 0.58 -26.57
C TYR A 724 -18.66 0.43 -27.48
N ALA A 725 -17.72 -0.45 -27.13
CA ALA A 725 -16.54 -0.73 -27.96
C ALA A 725 -16.92 -1.18 -29.37
N LYS A 726 -17.88 -2.09 -29.50
CA LYS A 726 -18.41 -2.53 -30.80
C LYS A 726 -19.02 -1.39 -31.62
N GLY A 727 -19.80 -0.51 -30.99
CA GLY A 727 -20.38 0.66 -31.66
C GLY A 727 -19.30 1.59 -32.21
N LEU A 728 -18.28 1.89 -31.39
CA LEU A 728 -17.15 2.71 -31.82
C LEU A 728 -16.41 2.09 -33.02
N ILE A 729 -16.12 0.79 -32.99
CA ILE A 729 -15.43 0.11 -34.10
C ILE A 729 -16.32 0.10 -35.35
N TRP A 730 -17.60 -0.24 -35.22
CA TRP A 730 -18.56 -0.32 -36.32
C TRP A 730 -18.61 1.00 -37.08
N ASP A 731 -18.91 2.08 -36.38
CA ASP A 731 -19.10 3.41 -36.99
C ASP A 731 -17.77 3.98 -37.52
N SER A 732 -16.65 3.61 -36.90
CA SER A 732 -15.33 3.98 -37.41
C SER A 732 -15.04 3.31 -38.76
N ILE A 733 -15.41 2.03 -38.92
CA ILE A 733 -15.27 1.31 -40.20
C ILE A 733 -16.26 1.86 -41.24
N ASP A 734 -17.53 2.03 -40.86
CA ASP A 734 -18.59 2.57 -41.74
C ASP A 734 -18.17 3.93 -42.30
N PHE A 735 -17.71 4.85 -41.44
CA PHE A 735 -17.27 6.16 -41.91
C PHE A 735 -15.98 6.12 -42.72
N ILE A 736 -14.97 5.35 -42.31
CA ILE A 736 -13.64 5.37 -42.96
C ILE A 736 -13.59 4.59 -44.27
N ASP A 737 -14.64 3.85 -44.62
CA ASP A 737 -14.71 3.15 -45.90
C ASP A 737 -15.03 4.12 -47.06
N ASP A 738 -15.98 5.05 -46.87
CA ASP A 738 -16.49 5.91 -47.94
C ASP A 738 -16.84 7.35 -47.52
N GLY A 739 -16.71 7.69 -46.24
CA GLY A 739 -16.91 9.03 -45.68
C GLY A 739 -18.36 9.35 -45.29
N ILE A 740 -19.27 8.37 -45.29
CA ILE A 740 -20.65 8.53 -44.81
C ILE A 740 -21.03 7.40 -43.86
N LEU A 741 -21.94 7.67 -42.92
CA LEU A 741 -22.51 6.62 -42.07
C LEU A 741 -23.73 6.03 -42.79
N ASN A 742 -23.62 4.78 -43.24
CA ASN A 742 -24.65 4.12 -44.03
C ASN A 742 -24.89 2.65 -43.65
N ASP A 743 -24.32 2.20 -42.52
CA ASP A 743 -24.31 0.82 -42.04
C ASP A 743 -23.62 -0.17 -43.01
N SER A 744 -22.54 0.24 -43.70
CA SER A 744 -21.81 -0.61 -44.65
C SER A 744 -20.73 -1.51 -44.04
N THR A 745 -20.54 -1.51 -42.72
CA THR A 745 -19.44 -2.22 -42.04
C THR A 745 -19.34 -3.70 -42.42
N ASP A 746 -20.45 -4.45 -42.47
CA ASP A 746 -20.43 -5.88 -42.80
C ASP A 746 -20.09 -6.15 -44.28
N GLU A 747 -20.56 -5.27 -45.18
CA GLU A 747 -20.19 -5.27 -46.59
C GLU A 747 -18.69 -4.98 -46.76
N THR A 748 -18.16 -4.02 -46.01
CA THR A 748 -16.74 -3.65 -46.00
C THR A 748 -15.87 -4.80 -45.47
N ILE A 749 -16.25 -5.42 -44.35
CA ILE A 749 -15.56 -6.62 -43.82
C ILE A 749 -15.51 -7.73 -44.87
N THR A 750 -16.65 -7.99 -45.53
CA THR A 750 -16.75 -9.01 -46.57
C THR A 750 -15.86 -8.70 -47.77
N ALA A 751 -15.79 -7.43 -48.18
CA ALA A 751 -14.95 -6.98 -49.28
C ALA A 751 -13.45 -7.09 -48.96
N TYR A 752 -13.07 -6.91 -47.69
CA TYR A 752 -11.68 -6.94 -47.24
C TYR A 752 -11.15 -8.37 -47.04
N SER A 753 -12.03 -9.35 -46.84
CA SER A 753 -11.68 -10.75 -46.60
C SER A 753 -10.84 -11.35 -47.75
N GLY A 754 -9.59 -11.72 -47.44
CA GLY A 754 -8.64 -12.33 -48.37
C GLY A 754 -7.99 -11.37 -49.37
N GLU A 755 -8.44 -10.12 -49.44
CA GLU A 755 -7.91 -9.07 -50.34
C GLU A 755 -7.08 -8.05 -49.57
N VAL A 756 -7.61 -7.50 -48.48
CA VAL A 756 -6.95 -6.48 -47.63
C VAL A 756 -6.40 -7.11 -46.35
N VAL A 757 -7.22 -7.96 -45.69
CA VAL A 757 -6.82 -8.69 -44.48
C VAL A 757 -6.96 -10.20 -44.70
N PRO A 758 -6.26 -11.05 -43.93
CA PRO A 758 -6.48 -12.49 -43.96
C PRO A 758 -7.95 -12.84 -43.66
N THR A 759 -8.48 -13.88 -44.32
CA THR A 759 -9.88 -14.30 -44.14
C THR A 759 -10.24 -14.57 -42.68
N TYR A 760 -9.33 -15.13 -41.87
CA TYR A 760 -9.62 -15.38 -40.45
C TYR A 760 -9.81 -14.08 -39.64
N VAL A 761 -9.13 -12.98 -40.00
CA VAL A 761 -9.32 -11.66 -39.37
C VAL A 761 -10.70 -11.11 -39.72
N ALA A 762 -11.09 -11.19 -41.00
CA ALA A 762 -12.42 -10.75 -41.43
C ALA A 762 -13.53 -11.60 -40.79
N ASP A 763 -13.36 -12.92 -40.71
CA ASP A 763 -14.32 -13.82 -40.09
C ASP A 763 -14.47 -13.55 -38.57
N GLY A 764 -13.36 -13.31 -37.88
CA GLY A 764 -13.37 -12.94 -36.46
C GLY A 764 -13.99 -11.56 -36.22
N ALA A 765 -13.63 -10.55 -37.03
CA ALA A 765 -14.23 -9.22 -36.98
C ALA A 765 -15.74 -9.26 -37.22
N LEU A 766 -16.20 -10.04 -38.20
CA LEU A 766 -17.64 -10.22 -38.48
C LEU A 766 -18.35 -10.97 -37.33
N THR A 767 -17.67 -11.91 -36.68
CA THR A 767 -18.23 -12.61 -35.51
C THR A 767 -18.38 -11.67 -34.32
N TYR A 768 -17.36 -10.82 -34.07
CA TYR A 768 -17.41 -9.81 -33.04
C TYR A 768 -18.49 -8.76 -33.31
N LEU A 769 -18.46 -8.11 -34.47
CA LEU A 769 -19.31 -6.96 -34.78
C LEU A 769 -20.72 -7.36 -35.23
N GLY A 770 -20.91 -8.58 -35.74
CA GLY A 770 -22.16 -9.03 -36.31
C GLY A 770 -22.39 -8.51 -37.73
N THR A 771 -23.64 -8.62 -38.20
CA THR A 771 -24.09 -8.24 -39.56
C THR A 771 -25.00 -7.01 -39.56
N SER A 772 -25.03 -6.29 -38.44
CA SER A 772 -25.79 -5.06 -38.25
C SER A 772 -25.21 -4.31 -37.06
N ARG A 773 -25.31 -2.97 -37.07
CA ARG A 773 -24.80 -2.10 -36.00
C ARG A 773 -25.16 -2.61 -34.59
N PRO A 774 -24.17 -2.90 -33.73
CA PRO A 774 -24.37 -3.34 -32.35
C PRO A 774 -25.04 -2.28 -31.47
N GLY A 775 -25.86 -2.72 -30.51
CA GLY A 775 -26.53 -1.86 -29.50
C GLY A 775 -28.05 -1.79 -29.61
N ASP A 776 -28.68 -0.94 -28.79
CA ASP A 776 -30.14 -0.73 -28.80
C ASP A 776 -30.53 0.39 -29.79
N THR A 777 -30.79 0.00 -31.04
CA THR A 777 -31.26 0.91 -32.11
C THR A 777 -32.69 1.43 -31.90
N SER A 778 -33.40 0.96 -30.86
CA SER A 778 -34.76 1.41 -30.54
C SER A 778 -34.81 2.68 -29.69
N ARG A 779 -33.69 3.01 -29.01
CA ARG A 779 -33.55 4.25 -28.25
C ARG A 779 -33.08 5.37 -29.21
N PRO A 780 -33.83 6.48 -29.32
CA PRO A 780 -33.37 7.61 -30.13
C PRO A 780 -32.07 8.18 -29.51
N PRO A 781 -31.13 8.70 -30.33
CA PRO A 781 -29.99 9.44 -29.83
C PRO A 781 -30.48 10.55 -28.90
N LEU A 782 -29.78 10.80 -27.78
CA LEU A 782 -30.04 11.99 -26.99
C LEU A 782 -29.77 13.20 -27.89
N LEU A 783 -30.82 14.00 -28.15
CA LEU A 783 -30.63 15.29 -28.80
C LEU A 783 -29.81 16.17 -27.84
N PRO A 784 -28.78 16.88 -28.35
CA PRO A 784 -27.85 17.66 -27.52
C PRO A 784 -28.54 18.74 -26.68
#